data_AF-A0A398BIP8-F1
#
_entry.id   AF-A0A398BIP8-F1
#
_cell.length_a   1.000
_cell.length_b   1.000
_cell.length_c   1.000
_cell.angle_alpha   90.00
_cell.angle_beta   90.00
_cell.angle_gamma   90.00
#
_symmetry.space_group_name_H-M   'P 1'
#
loop_
_entity.id
_entity.type
_entity.pdbx_description
1 polymer ?
#
loop_
_entity_poly.entity_id
_entity_poly.type
_entity_poly.pdbx_seq_one_letter_code
_entity_poly.pdbx_strand_id
1 'polypeptide(L)'
;MKILVLGNCQARPVSQLLGLATGATMLEPVVLHLARSEEAPVHEARMREVDLIVAQATQDAFSPAHVASSGIRARHAGKVLVWPNLFYAGQQPWLRYVTHARLGRILGPLDTYHDLRILGDWYQARTGHNPLPVINPDAVTRCALDDLRLREANCDVIVSDLIEAEAHRRPLFFTFNHPANWLLHRLVQRVCDRAGLIPRPFTPPEQEPLARIVPPSLWHGPDSGFPLQGLLPDLQQSGVHLPDPPERLDMSQLRDWSFACYDRQAEALQDHANLRFTPQMPTMPASEGSAQAVWVSTRKTILFETENLVCILHDRGSDQLVMTFAGSGLRPQRNRVWAEEPLEKLGCSVLGFVAKAPNWYPQRDMQRAIDHLANDPALQGFKRRLGYGSSMGGYALLRYGKALQLDMAFVLAPQCSIDPADITDPRFNRFFDPALHPAMKLQPQDIDFPVVALFDPLDVVDNAHMREITRSGEVVPLPVRNAGHVVAELVAGTERLARVLHNLASGNIVGLRHDIQRWRRGALTRPLRVALQASRRHKATAFRIFKTRCAAIDPGGWANILLPLCQAGYGAQLQDEMRRALEKTPENHVLLLAHAVACRQAGDEDRAMEYARHAHRLHPGQFSTFFLERHGKAAARTPARPEQPTPIPAPIENLCRNVMLYWADDTPPPSVRDVVGQWQEIYADWTVTLFSQASAGAWLQDRCGVEIARLFRKCRLPAMQADFFRVFWAIEEGGIYSDITLAPLVCPGFAATGKDLVVMRRFHGRIVNSIFYARKGSADLKQVAYHILQAMSLQTDQNVWSVTGPGAWIAALGQEETTTLGIIPDQEMYETYVKRSMYQASTRGSSQHWSQDQLTASIYLG
;
A
#
# COMPACT_ATOMS: atom_id res chain seq x y z
N MET A 1 34.82 13.82 -23.29
CA MET A 1 33.82 13.34 -22.32
C MET A 1 32.90 14.50 -21.96
N LYS A 2 31.59 14.31 -22.03
CA LYS A 2 30.55 15.25 -21.60
C LYS A 2 29.92 14.77 -20.29
N ILE A 3 29.73 15.66 -19.33
CA ILE A 3 29.16 15.33 -18.02
C ILE A 3 27.99 16.26 -17.69
N LEU A 4 26.90 15.70 -17.16
CA LEU A 4 25.77 16.45 -16.61
C LEU A 4 25.66 16.21 -15.11
N VAL A 5 25.59 17.29 -14.33
CA VAL A 5 25.36 17.23 -12.89
C VAL A 5 23.93 17.65 -12.57
N LEU A 6 23.24 16.86 -11.74
CA LEU A 6 21.94 17.19 -11.18
C LEU A 6 22.02 17.23 -9.66
N GLY A 7 21.38 18.22 -9.05
CA GLY A 7 21.33 18.36 -7.60
C GLY A 7 20.71 19.67 -7.17
N ASN A 8 20.69 19.94 -5.87
CA ASN A 8 20.23 21.22 -5.31
C ASN A 8 21.25 22.36 -5.57
N CYS A 9 21.31 23.36 -4.68
CA CYS A 9 22.29 24.45 -4.77
C CYS A 9 23.76 23.97 -4.88
N GLN A 10 24.06 22.73 -4.47
CA GLN A 10 25.39 22.11 -4.55
C GLN A 10 25.79 21.68 -5.97
N ALA A 11 24.84 21.53 -6.91
CA ALA A 11 25.12 21.00 -8.24
C ALA A 11 26.06 21.87 -9.07
N ARG A 12 25.94 23.21 -8.98
CA ARG A 12 26.82 24.13 -9.71
C ARG A 12 28.27 24.05 -9.21
N PRO A 13 28.57 24.16 -7.90
CA PRO A 13 29.92 23.93 -7.37
C PRO A 13 30.50 22.57 -7.74
N VAL A 14 29.71 21.48 -7.61
CA VAL A 14 30.17 20.14 -7.96
C VAL A 14 30.49 20.03 -9.45
N SER A 15 29.66 20.61 -10.33
CA SER A 15 29.91 20.63 -11.77
C SER A 15 31.21 21.37 -12.12
N GLN A 16 31.44 22.54 -11.50
CA GLN A 16 32.66 23.31 -11.71
C GLN A 16 33.91 22.54 -11.26
N LEU A 17 33.90 21.99 -10.04
CA LEU A 17 35.03 21.23 -9.50
C LEU A 17 35.29 19.95 -10.30
N LEU A 18 34.23 19.26 -10.74
CA LEU A 18 34.36 18.07 -11.57
C LEU A 18 34.93 18.40 -12.96
N GLY A 19 34.53 19.53 -13.55
CA GLY A 19 35.10 20.05 -14.80
C GLY A 19 36.59 20.36 -14.67
N LEU A 20 37.00 21.02 -13.57
CA LEU A 20 38.42 21.27 -13.27
C LEU A 20 39.21 19.97 -13.06
N ALA A 21 38.64 19.03 -12.30
CA ALA A 21 39.28 17.75 -11.99
C ALA A 21 39.44 16.85 -13.23
N THR A 22 38.52 16.89 -14.19
CA THR A 22 38.51 15.92 -15.31
C THR A 22 38.94 16.53 -16.64
N GLY A 23 38.82 17.85 -16.80
CA GLY A 23 38.90 18.53 -18.10
C GLY A 23 37.73 18.17 -19.03
N ALA A 24 36.64 17.59 -18.49
CA ALA A 24 35.46 17.23 -19.27
C ALA A 24 34.64 18.47 -19.67
N THR A 25 33.87 18.32 -20.75
CA THR A 25 32.88 19.32 -21.15
C THR A 25 31.67 19.21 -20.24
N MET A 26 31.47 20.21 -19.38
CA MET A 26 30.34 20.25 -18.45
C MET A 26 29.12 20.88 -19.13
N LEU A 27 27.97 20.20 -19.07
CA LEU A 27 26.69 20.78 -19.48
C LEU A 27 26.11 21.62 -18.33
N GLU A 28 25.21 22.55 -18.67
CA GLU A 28 24.52 23.37 -17.67
C GLU A 28 23.80 22.48 -16.64
N PRO A 29 24.16 22.57 -15.34
CA PRO A 29 23.60 21.72 -14.31
C PRO A 29 22.09 21.86 -14.16
N VAL A 30 21.39 20.76 -13.87
CA VAL A 30 19.96 20.80 -13.54
C VAL A 30 19.80 21.00 -12.04
N VAL A 31 19.30 22.18 -11.66
CA VAL A 31 19.05 22.53 -10.26
C VAL A 31 17.67 22.00 -9.84
N LEU A 32 17.65 20.95 -9.01
CA LEU A 32 16.46 20.14 -8.70
C LEU A 32 15.25 20.94 -8.20
N HIS A 33 15.46 21.97 -7.38
CA HIS A 33 14.36 22.76 -6.80
C HIS A 33 13.87 23.89 -7.73
N LEU A 34 14.56 24.12 -8.85
CA LEU A 34 14.15 25.06 -9.90
C LEU A 34 13.55 24.35 -11.12
N ALA A 35 13.83 23.05 -11.27
CA ALA A 35 13.35 22.23 -12.37
C ALA A 35 11.82 22.13 -12.36
N ARG A 36 11.21 22.29 -13.54
CA ARG A 36 9.77 22.14 -13.75
C ARG A 36 9.44 21.00 -14.70
N SER A 37 8.24 20.44 -14.59
CA SER A 37 7.81 19.28 -15.40
C SER A 37 7.82 19.57 -16.90
N GLU A 38 7.58 20.82 -17.29
CA GLU A 38 7.57 21.27 -18.69
C GLU A 38 8.96 21.22 -19.33
N GLU A 39 10.03 21.27 -18.53
CA GLU A 39 11.42 21.21 -18.99
C GLU A 39 11.90 19.77 -19.22
N ALA A 40 11.04 18.77 -18.99
CA ALA A 40 11.38 17.36 -19.15
C ALA A 40 11.98 17.00 -20.52
N PRO A 41 11.44 17.46 -21.66
CA PRO A 41 12.03 17.19 -22.97
C PRO A 41 13.46 17.71 -23.10
N VAL A 42 13.74 18.90 -22.54
CA VAL A 42 15.06 19.54 -22.58
C VAL A 42 16.05 18.80 -21.69
N HIS A 43 15.66 18.47 -20.46
CA HIS A 43 16.52 17.73 -19.54
C HIS A 43 16.82 16.31 -20.05
N GLU A 44 15.84 15.61 -20.60
CA GLU A 44 16.03 14.27 -21.17
C GLU A 44 16.87 14.29 -22.45
N ALA A 45 16.82 15.37 -23.24
CA ALA A 45 17.73 15.54 -24.37
C ALA A 45 19.19 15.68 -23.88
N ARG A 46 19.43 16.50 -22.84
CA ARG A 46 20.76 16.66 -22.23
C ARG A 46 21.29 15.36 -21.61
N MET A 47 20.43 14.63 -20.89
CA MET A 47 20.82 13.33 -20.30
C MET A 47 21.19 12.30 -21.37
N ARG A 48 20.55 12.32 -22.55
CA ARG A 48 20.88 11.42 -23.65
C ARG A 48 22.26 11.71 -24.26
N GLU A 49 22.65 12.98 -24.40
CA GLU A 49 23.90 13.37 -25.08
C GLU A 49 25.18 13.25 -24.25
N VAL A 50 25.09 13.08 -22.92
CA VAL A 50 26.27 12.99 -22.04
C VAL A 50 26.80 11.57 -21.88
N ASP A 51 28.10 11.49 -21.59
CA ASP A 51 28.80 10.24 -21.29
C ASP A 51 28.64 9.81 -19.83
N LEU A 52 28.43 10.77 -18.91
CA LEU A 52 28.21 10.51 -17.49
C LEU A 52 27.18 11.50 -16.91
N ILE A 53 26.26 10.95 -16.12
CA ILE A 53 25.28 11.70 -15.33
C ILE A 53 25.63 11.54 -13.86
N VAL A 54 25.85 12.65 -13.16
CA VAL A 54 26.10 12.70 -11.72
C VAL A 54 24.86 13.28 -11.04
N ALA A 55 23.95 12.43 -10.59
CA ALA A 55 22.63 12.81 -10.09
C ALA A 55 22.57 12.76 -8.57
N GLN A 56 22.15 13.84 -7.92
CA GLN A 56 21.99 13.83 -6.45
C GLN A 56 20.83 12.91 -6.06
N ALA A 57 20.99 12.17 -4.97
CA ALA A 57 19.96 11.28 -4.47
C ALA A 57 18.66 12.03 -4.15
N THR A 58 17.55 11.50 -4.66
CA THR A 58 16.19 11.99 -4.44
C THR A 58 15.31 10.86 -3.92
N GLN A 59 14.13 11.20 -3.40
CA GLN A 59 13.08 10.21 -3.14
C GLN A 59 12.46 9.73 -4.47
N ASP A 60 11.86 8.54 -4.49
CA ASP A 60 11.22 7.99 -5.71
C ASP A 60 10.00 8.81 -6.14
N ALA A 61 9.26 9.37 -5.19
CA ALA A 61 8.13 10.26 -5.42
C ALA A 61 8.54 11.73 -5.62
N PHE A 62 9.82 12.02 -5.95
CA PHE A 62 10.29 13.38 -6.18
C PHE A 62 9.56 14.00 -7.38
N SER A 63 9.15 15.27 -7.25
CA SER A 63 8.52 16.03 -8.31
C SER A 63 9.40 17.24 -8.67
N PRO A 64 9.74 17.45 -9.96
CA PRO A 64 9.29 16.68 -11.13
C PRO A 64 9.88 15.27 -11.26
N ALA A 65 9.07 14.31 -11.71
CA ALA A 65 9.45 12.89 -11.76
C ALA A 65 10.62 12.58 -12.73
N HIS A 66 10.83 13.39 -13.76
CA HIS A 66 11.92 13.17 -14.73
C HIS A 66 13.31 13.45 -14.15
N VAL A 67 13.41 14.25 -13.08
CA VAL A 67 14.69 14.51 -12.40
C VAL A 67 14.90 13.62 -11.16
N ALA A 68 14.00 12.67 -10.91
CA ALA A 68 14.16 11.70 -9.83
C ALA A 68 15.31 10.73 -10.12
N SER A 69 16.28 10.64 -9.20
CA SER A 69 17.52 9.87 -9.35
C SER A 69 17.31 8.38 -9.70
N SER A 70 16.31 7.71 -9.11
CA SER A 70 15.96 6.33 -9.44
C SER A 70 15.41 6.19 -10.86
N GLY A 71 14.54 7.12 -11.27
CA GLY A 71 14.02 7.19 -12.63
C GLY A 71 15.12 7.47 -13.67
N ILE A 72 16.03 8.40 -13.38
CA ILE A 72 17.20 8.69 -14.24
C ILE A 72 18.06 7.43 -14.38
N ARG A 73 18.38 6.75 -13.28
CA ARG A 73 19.17 5.51 -13.30
C ARG A 73 18.50 4.42 -14.14
N ALA A 74 17.18 4.27 -14.04
CA ALA A 74 16.44 3.29 -14.84
C ALA A 74 16.45 3.62 -16.34
N ARG A 75 16.35 4.90 -16.72
CA ARG A 75 16.31 5.32 -18.13
C ARG A 75 17.69 5.41 -18.79
N HIS A 76 18.73 5.71 -18.02
CA HIS A 76 20.11 5.92 -18.50
C HIS A 76 21.09 4.93 -17.86
N ALA A 77 20.69 3.66 -17.79
CA ALA A 77 21.48 2.60 -17.18
C ALA A 77 22.90 2.52 -17.76
N GLY A 78 23.90 2.34 -16.88
CA GLY A 78 25.31 2.23 -17.26
C GLY A 78 26.09 3.55 -17.33
N LYS A 79 25.43 4.72 -17.26
CA LYS A 79 26.11 6.03 -17.27
C LYS A 79 25.67 6.99 -16.16
N VAL A 80 25.11 6.48 -15.07
CA VAL A 80 24.59 7.29 -13.95
C VAL A 80 25.33 6.93 -12.66
N LEU A 81 25.86 7.95 -11.98
CA LEU A 81 26.31 7.87 -10.60
C LEU A 81 25.44 8.76 -9.70
N VAL A 82 25.04 8.21 -8.56
CA VAL A 82 24.23 8.89 -7.56
C VAL A 82 25.07 9.31 -6.38
N TRP A 83 24.99 10.60 -6.03
CA TRP A 83 25.73 11.20 -4.90
C TRP A 83 24.77 11.71 -3.83
N PRO A 84 25.18 11.75 -2.54
CA PRO A 84 24.29 12.15 -1.47
C PRO A 84 24.03 13.66 -1.48
N ASN A 85 22.87 14.07 -0.98
CA ASN A 85 22.68 15.45 -0.56
C ASN A 85 23.54 15.73 0.67
N LEU A 86 24.56 16.57 0.53
CA LEU A 86 25.46 16.93 1.62
C LEU A 86 24.70 17.78 2.63
N PHE A 87 24.22 17.13 3.69
CA PHE A 87 23.40 17.76 4.71
C PHE A 87 23.79 17.24 6.09
N TYR A 88 24.31 18.12 6.94
CA TYR A 88 24.86 17.80 8.25
C TYR A 88 24.76 19.01 9.19
N ALA A 89 23.97 18.90 10.26
CA ALA A 89 23.74 19.99 11.21
C ALA A 89 24.71 20.01 12.41
N GLY A 90 25.64 19.05 12.50
CA GLY A 90 26.51 18.91 13.67
C GLY A 90 27.41 20.10 13.95
N GLN A 91 27.81 20.86 12.92
CA GLN A 91 28.62 22.09 13.09
C GLN A 91 27.78 23.32 13.46
N GLN A 92 26.47 23.31 13.18
CA GLN A 92 25.52 24.38 13.54
C GLN A 92 24.30 23.80 14.30
N PRO A 93 24.47 23.28 15.54
CA PRO A 93 23.43 22.51 16.21
C PRO A 93 22.09 23.25 16.42
N TRP A 94 22.15 24.57 16.56
CA TRP A 94 21.00 25.44 16.81
C TRP A 94 20.36 26.03 15.54
N LEU A 95 20.94 25.81 14.36
CA LEU A 95 20.47 26.44 13.13
C LEU A 95 19.28 25.68 12.53
N ARG A 96 18.16 26.35 12.28
CA ARG A 96 16.96 25.75 11.68
C ARG A 96 16.35 26.63 10.62
N TYR A 97 15.73 26.01 9.62
CA TYR A 97 14.62 26.66 8.95
C TYR A 97 13.40 26.68 9.87
N VAL A 98 12.67 27.79 9.86
CA VAL A 98 11.37 27.93 10.52
C VAL A 98 10.32 28.10 9.43
N THR A 99 9.29 27.25 9.42
CA THR A 99 8.23 27.28 8.41
C THR A 99 6.88 27.28 9.06
N HIS A 100 6.10 28.32 8.78
CA HIS A 100 4.70 28.35 9.11
C HIS A 100 3.87 27.63 8.04
N ALA A 101 2.94 26.77 8.47
CA ALA A 101 2.17 25.90 7.58
C ALA A 101 1.43 26.65 6.44
N ARG A 102 0.97 27.88 6.71
CA ARG A 102 0.25 28.72 5.72
C ARG A 102 1.10 29.83 5.10
N LEU A 103 2.09 30.34 5.83
CA LEU A 103 2.80 31.57 5.47
C LEU A 103 4.20 31.30 4.87
N GLY A 104 4.64 30.04 4.88
CA GLY A 104 5.92 29.64 4.29
C GLY A 104 7.10 29.83 5.24
N ARG A 105 8.29 30.01 4.66
CA ARG A 105 9.54 30.19 5.41
C ARG A 105 9.56 31.56 6.07
N ILE A 106 9.91 31.60 7.34
CA ILE A 106 10.21 32.84 8.04
C ILE A 106 11.54 33.38 7.52
N LEU A 107 11.63 34.71 7.39
CA LEU A 107 12.84 35.39 6.93
C LEU A 107 13.54 36.10 8.10
N GLY A 108 14.86 36.17 8.02
CA GLY A 108 15.71 36.91 8.96
C GLY A 108 17.05 37.29 8.33
N PRO A 109 17.98 37.87 9.10
CA PRO A 109 19.29 38.27 8.60
C PRO A 109 20.16 37.11 8.09
N LEU A 110 19.78 35.86 8.35
CA LEU A 110 20.41 34.67 7.80
C LEU A 110 19.52 34.03 6.72
N ASP A 111 18.80 34.84 5.94
CA ASP A 111 17.82 34.38 4.96
C ASP A 111 16.71 33.55 5.63
N THR A 112 16.56 32.28 5.27
CA THR A 112 15.56 31.38 5.85
C THR A 112 16.07 30.61 7.07
N TYR A 113 17.35 30.79 7.43
CA TYR A 113 17.97 30.12 8.58
C TYR A 113 17.79 30.96 9.85
N HIS A 114 17.59 30.29 10.98
CA HIS A 114 17.37 30.92 12.28
C HIS A 114 18.17 30.19 13.35
N ASP A 115 18.86 30.94 14.19
CA ASP A 115 19.48 30.42 15.40
C ASP A 115 18.42 30.30 16.50
N LEU A 116 18.18 29.08 16.97
CA LEU A 116 17.16 28.81 17.99
C LEU A 116 17.43 29.51 19.33
N ARG A 117 18.67 29.87 19.64
CA ARG A 117 18.99 30.62 20.86
C ARG A 117 18.44 32.04 20.75
N ILE A 118 18.70 32.70 19.62
CA ILE A 118 18.20 34.05 19.33
C ILE A 118 16.67 34.05 19.25
N LEU A 119 16.07 33.05 18.58
CA LEU A 119 14.62 32.92 18.52
C LEU A 119 14.00 32.66 19.90
N GLY A 120 14.66 31.85 20.74
CA GLY A 120 14.24 31.59 22.12
C GLY A 120 14.29 32.84 22.99
N ASP A 121 15.36 33.63 22.87
CA ASP A 121 15.48 34.93 23.53
C ASP A 121 14.35 35.88 23.11
N TRP A 122 14.00 35.87 21.82
CA TRP A 122 12.89 36.69 21.31
C TRP A 122 11.55 36.25 21.90
N TYR A 123 11.25 34.94 21.93
CA TYR A 123 10.03 34.43 22.57
C TYR A 123 9.97 34.82 24.04
N GLN A 124 11.08 34.64 24.78
CA GLN A 124 11.15 35.02 26.18
C GLN A 124 10.90 36.52 26.36
N ALA A 125 11.49 37.37 25.51
CA ALA A 125 11.37 38.82 25.60
C ALA A 125 9.99 39.36 25.18
N ARG A 126 9.29 38.72 24.23
CA ARG A 126 8.00 39.19 23.69
C ARG A 126 6.78 38.52 24.30
N THR A 127 6.92 37.27 24.76
CA THR A 127 5.80 36.45 25.24
C THR A 127 5.96 36.01 26.70
N GLY A 128 7.12 36.25 27.33
CA GLY A 128 7.40 35.85 28.71
C GLY A 128 7.73 34.36 28.89
N HIS A 129 7.71 33.57 27.82
CA HIS A 129 7.98 32.13 27.83
C HIS A 129 8.77 31.73 26.58
N ASN A 130 9.80 30.90 26.74
CA ASN A 130 10.50 30.26 25.63
C ASN A 130 9.93 28.85 25.37
N PRO A 131 9.18 28.62 24.27
CA PRO A 131 8.60 27.31 23.95
C PRO A 131 9.61 26.37 23.28
N LEU A 132 10.83 26.82 22.98
CA LEU A 132 11.82 26.02 22.26
C LEU A 132 12.55 25.05 23.21
N PRO A 133 12.83 23.82 22.75
CA PRO A 133 13.56 22.86 23.57
C PRO A 133 15.03 23.23 23.71
N VAL A 134 15.65 22.78 24.81
CA VAL A 134 17.10 22.86 24.98
C VAL A 134 17.77 21.88 24.01
N ILE A 135 18.67 22.39 23.17
CA ILE A 135 19.41 21.61 22.19
C ILE A 135 20.69 21.06 22.81
N ASN A 136 20.91 19.75 22.68
CA ASN A 136 22.19 19.11 22.96
C ASN A 136 23.03 19.00 21.67
N PRO A 137 24.15 19.76 21.54
CA PRO A 137 25.04 19.70 20.38
C PRO A 137 25.53 18.30 20.01
N ASP A 138 25.94 17.49 20.98
CA ASP A 138 26.48 16.16 20.73
C ASP A 138 25.41 15.22 20.17
N ALA A 139 24.18 15.36 20.66
CA ALA A 139 23.04 14.62 20.12
C ALA A 139 22.74 15.03 18.67
N VAL A 140 22.78 16.34 18.36
CA VAL A 140 22.61 16.81 16.97
C VAL A 140 23.69 16.26 16.06
N THR A 141 24.95 16.30 16.49
CA THR A 141 26.11 15.76 15.75
C THR A 141 25.92 14.29 15.39
N ARG A 142 25.60 13.45 16.39
CA ARG A 142 25.35 12.02 16.15
C ARG A 142 24.16 11.78 15.21
N CYS A 143 23.01 12.40 15.50
CA CYS A 143 21.80 12.22 14.70
C CYS A 143 21.98 12.69 13.25
N ALA A 144 22.69 13.80 13.03
CA ALA A 144 22.94 14.33 11.69
C ALA A 144 23.83 13.40 10.86
N LEU A 145 24.81 12.74 11.50
CA LEU A 145 25.68 11.76 10.84
C LEU A 145 24.92 10.48 10.49
N ASP A 146 24.09 9.97 11.41
CA ASP A 146 23.27 8.78 11.17
C ASP A 146 22.22 9.01 10.07
N ASP A 147 21.56 10.17 10.07
CA ASP A 147 20.64 10.56 9.00
C ASP A 147 21.34 10.64 7.63
N LEU A 148 22.57 11.16 7.59
CA LEU A 148 23.36 11.18 6.36
C LEU A 148 23.71 9.76 5.88
N ARG A 149 24.16 8.86 6.78
CA ARG A 149 24.44 7.45 6.46
C ARG A 149 23.21 6.74 5.89
N LEU A 150 22.03 7.01 6.43
CA LEU A 150 20.77 6.47 5.92
C LEU A 150 20.45 6.95 4.51
N ARG A 151 20.73 8.23 4.21
CA ARG A 151 20.53 8.82 2.89
C ARG A 151 21.57 8.32 1.87
N GLU A 152 22.74 7.93 2.33
CA GLU A 152 23.83 7.39 1.50
C GLU A 152 23.63 5.93 1.06
N ALA A 153 22.72 5.19 1.70
CA ALA A 153 22.51 3.76 1.43
C ALA A 153 22.21 3.41 -0.05
N ASN A 154 21.69 4.37 -0.83
CA ASN A 154 21.39 4.18 -2.26
C ASN A 154 22.28 5.05 -3.18
N CYS A 155 23.38 5.59 -2.65
CA CYS A 155 24.35 6.36 -3.41
C CYS A 155 25.51 5.46 -3.89
N ASP A 156 26.13 5.81 -5.00
CA ASP A 156 27.36 5.14 -5.47
C ASP A 156 28.62 5.71 -4.79
N VAL A 157 28.50 6.88 -4.16
CA VAL A 157 29.54 7.53 -3.36
C VAL A 157 28.99 7.92 -2.00
N ILE A 158 29.82 7.85 -0.97
CA ILE A 158 29.50 8.27 0.40
C ILE A 158 30.45 9.38 0.83
N VAL A 159 30.10 10.13 1.88
CA VAL A 159 30.96 11.14 2.52
C VAL A 159 30.84 11.16 4.05
N SER A 160 29.91 10.39 4.64
CA SER A 160 29.69 10.38 6.08
C SER A 160 30.95 10.02 6.87
N ASP A 161 31.76 9.08 6.39
CA ASP A 161 33.06 8.72 6.95
C ASP A 161 34.06 9.89 6.95
N LEU A 162 34.09 10.69 5.88
CA LEU A 162 34.93 11.90 5.82
C LEU A 162 34.46 12.95 6.82
N ILE A 163 33.15 13.15 6.93
CA ILE A 163 32.56 14.11 7.87
C ILE A 163 32.85 13.67 9.30
N GLU A 164 32.69 12.40 9.63
CA GLU A 164 33.03 11.85 10.95
C GLU A 164 34.50 12.10 11.31
N ALA A 165 35.41 11.85 10.36
CA ALA A 165 36.84 12.00 10.57
C ALA A 165 37.30 13.47 10.68
N GLU A 166 36.63 14.42 10.02
CA GLU A 166 37.14 15.78 9.86
C GLU A 166 36.27 16.87 10.49
N ALA A 167 35.00 16.60 10.84
CA ALA A 167 34.08 17.62 11.35
C ALA A 167 34.52 18.26 12.68
N HIS A 168 35.37 17.57 13.44
CA HIS A 168 35.99 18.04 14.68
C HIS A 168 37.37 18.70 14.47
N ARG A 169 37.90 18.66 13.24
CA ARG A 169 39.24 19.19 12.87
C ARG A 169 39.17 20.45 12.02
N ARG A 170 38.07 20.66 11.29
CA ARG A 170 37.89 21.80 10.39
C ARG A 170 36.42 22.11 10.13
N PRO A 171 36.09 23.35 9.73
CA PRO A 171 34.79 23.68 9.14
C PRO A 171 34.57 22.89 7.84
N LEU A 172 33.46 22.17 7.77
CA LEU A 172 33.03 21.40 6.60
C LEU A 172 31.76 21.95 5.98
N PHE A 173 30.98 22.72 6.76
CA PHE A 173 29.70 23.30 6.39
C PHE A 173 29.59 24.73 6.90
N PHE A 174 29.05 25.64 6.07
CA PHE A 174 28.65 26.99 6.49
C PHE A 174 27.26 26.96 7.12
N THR A 175 26.29 26.37 6.43
CA THR A 175 24.98 25.98 6.97
C THR A 175 24.83 24.46 6.86
N PHE A 176 23.82 23.89 7.50
CA PHE A 176 23.62 22.44 7.50
C PHE A 176 23.45 21.80 6.10
N ASN A 177 23.31 22.57 5.02
CA ASN A 177 23.21 22.09 3.64
C ASN A 177 24.18 22.81 2.67
N HIS A 178 25.05 23.69 3.16
CA HIS A 178 26.03 24.43 2.37
C HIS A 178 27.45 23.98 2.75
N PRO A 179 27.98 22.92 2.12
CA PRO A 179 29.33 22.43 2.38
C PRO A 179 30.42 23.39 1.88
N ALA A 180 31.57 23.36 2.54
CA ALA A 180 32.79 24.05 2.11
C ALA A 180 33.45 23.35 0.92
N ASN A 181 34.26 24.09 0.16
CA ASN A 181 34.99 23.61 -1.00
C ASN A 181 35.83 22.37 -0.70
N TRP A 182 36.42 22.29 0.51
CA TRP A 182 37.18 21.12 0.92
C TRP A 182 36.37 19.82 0.83
N LEU A 183 35.13 19.82 1.34
CA LEU A 183 34.27 18.63 1.35
C LEU A 183 33.75 18.33 -0.06
N LEU A 184 33.37 19.37 -0.81
CA LEU A 184 32.95 19.24 -2.21
C LEU A 184 34.06 18.64 -3.08
N HIS A 185 35.31 19.05 -2.86
CA HIS A 185 36.46 18.50 -3.57
C HIS A 185 36.66 17.01 -3.25
N ARG A 186 36.57 16.60 -1.98
CA ARG A 186 36.64 15.18 -1.60
C ARG A 186 35.52 14.34 -2.20
N LEU A 187 34.31 14.89 -2.25
CA LEU A 187 33.19 14.26 -2.95
C LEU A 187 33.52 14.06 -4.45
N VAL A 188 34.04 15.10 -5.12
CA VAL A 188 34.41 15.03 -6.54
C VAL A 188 35.49 13.98 -6.78
N GLN A 189 36.49 13.87 -5.91
CA GLN A 189 37.50 12.81 -6.00
C GLN A 189 36.84 11.41 -5.96
N ARG A 190 35.91 11.18 -5.03
CA ARG A 190 35.18 9.91 -4.94
C ARG A 190 34.30 9.64 -6.16
N VAL A 191 33.70 10.67 -6.74
CA VAL A 191 32.95 10.55 -7.99
C VAL A 191 33.87 10.15 -9.14
N CYS A 192 35.04 10.77 -9.26
CA CYS A 192 36.05 10.40 -10.27
C CYS A 192 36.50 8.94 -10.09
N ASP A 193 36.86 8.55 -8.86
CA ASP A 193 37.29 7.18 -8.55
C ASP A 193 36.20 6.16 -8.93
N ARG A 194 34.95 6.44 -8.55
CA ARG A 194 33.81 5.57 -8.84
C ARG A 194 33.47 5.48 -10.33
N ALA A 195 33.76 6.55 -11.08
CA ALA A 195 33.59 6.64 -12.53
C ALA A 195 34.78 6.07 -13.31
N GLY A 196 35.88 5.68 -12.65
CA GLY A 196 37.12 5.27 -13.31
C GLY A 196 37.82 6.41 -14.05
N LEU A 197 37.64 7.65 -13.60
CA LEU A 197 38.27 8.84 -14.17
C LEU A 197 39.55 9.17 -13.42
N ILE A 198 40.63 9.50 -14.13
CA ILE A 198 41.89 9.94 -13.54
C ILE A 198 41.82 11.46 -13.32
N PRO A 199 41.74 11.95 -12.08
CA PRO A 199 41.67 13.38 -11.82
C PRO A 199 42.99 14.07 -12.11
N ARG A 200 42.93 15.23 -12.74
CA ARG A 200 44.04 16.17 -12.92
C ARG A 200 44.26 16.94 -11.62
N PRO A 201 45.52 17.23 -11.25
CA PRO A 201 45.79 18.16 -10.16
C PRO A 201 45.16 19.52 -10.46
N PHE A 202 44.39 20.06 -9.52
CA PHE A 202 43.87 21.41 -9.59
C PHE A 202 43.82 22.03 -8.20
N THR A 203 43.90 23.35 -8.13
CA THR A 203 43.67 24.10 -6.91
C THR A 203 42.19 24.51 -6.88
N PRO A 204 41.42 24.13 -5.85
CA PRO A 204 40.05 24.61 -5.71
C PRO A 204 40.01 26.15 -5.69
N PRO A 205 38.95 26.78 -6.21
CA PRO A 205 38.80 28.24 -6.13
C PRO A 205 38.92 28.74 -4.69
N GLU A 206 39.59 29.88 -4.49
CA GLU A 206 39.68 30.53 -3.18
C GLU A 206 38.31 30.98 -2.67
N GLN A 207 37.40 31.34 -3.58
CA GLN A 207 36.04 31.73 -3.24
C GLN A 207 35.19 30.51 -2.85
N GLU A 208 34.57 30.59 -1.68
CA GLU A 208 33.63 29.59 -1.20
C GLU A 208 32.22 29.82 -1.79
N PRO A 209 31.77 28.99 -2.75
CA PRO A 209 30.59 29.27 -3.57
C PRO A 209 29.27 29.19 -2.79
N LEU A 210 29.29 28.54 -1.62
CA LEU A 210 28.12 28.36 -0.75
C LEU A 210 28.23 29.11 0.58
N ALA A 211 29.24 29.97 0.76
CA ALA A 211 29.46 30.79 1.95
C ALA A 211 28.67 32.12 1.98
N ARG A 212 27.57 32.23 1.21
CA ARG A 212 26.73 33.44 1.18
C ARG A 212 26.20 33.81 2.57
N ILE A 213 25.90 32.80 3.39
CA ILE A 213 25.44 32.92 4.78
C ILE A 213 26.37 32.10 5.65
N VAL A 214 26.93 32.72 6.68
CA VAL A 214 27.79 32.08 7.69
C VAL A 214 27.20 32.37 9.07
N PRO A 215 26.35 31.47 9.59
CA PRO A 215 25.67 31.62 10.87
C PRO A 215 26.57 31.17 12.04
N PRO A 216 26.17 31.45 13.29
CA PRO A 216 26.86 30.93 14.46
C PRO A 216 26.99 29.41 14.44
N SER A 217 28.16 28.92 14.80
CA SER A 217 28.54 27.50 14.73
C SER A 217 29.43 27.12 15.91
N LEU A 218 29.68 25.81 16.10
CA LEU A 218 30.64 25.33 17.09
C LEU A 218 32.08 25.79 16.84
N TRP A 219 32.35 26.28 15.64
CA TRP A 219 33.66 26.73 15.21
C TRP A 219 33.86 28.25 15.38
N HIS A 220 32.84 29.01 15.77
CA HIS A 220 32.98 30.44 15.95
C HIS A 220 33.85 30.76 17.18
N GLY A 221 35.04 31.30 16.90
CA GLY A 221 36.04 31.78 17.86
C GLY A 221 37.08 32.65 17.12
N PRO A 222 37.99 33.33 17.83
CA PRO A 222 38.98 34.24 17.22
C PRO A 222 39.80 33.60 16.08
N ASP A 223 39.97 32.28 16.12
CA ASP A 223 40.81 31.50 15.20
C ASP A 223 40.05 30.77 14.08
N SER A 224 38.73 31.01 13.91
CA SER A 224 37.86 30.21 13.02
C SER A 224 38.08 30.44 11.52
N GLY A 225 38.70 31.56 11.15
CA GLY A 225 38.92 31.97 9.76
C GLY A 225 37.65 32.39 8.98
N PHE A 226 36.45 32.23 9.53
CA PHE A 226 35.18 32.58 8.87
C PHE A 226 34.37 33.56 9.72
N PRO A 227 34.26 34.84 9.32
CA PRO A 227 33.41 35.80 10.03
C PRO A 227 31.93 35.46 9.84
N LEU A 228 31.12 35.74 10.86
CA LEU A 228 29.65 35.72 10.75
C LEU A 228 29.21 36.59 9.57
N GLN A 229 28.28 36.07 8.77
CA GLN A 229 27.87 36.70 7.53
C GLN A 229 26.37 36.49 7.27
N GLY A 230 25.66 37.57 6.96
CA GLY A 230 24.22 37.58 6.74
C GLY A 230 23.78 38.73 5.83
N LEU A 231 22.48 38.83 5.55
CA LEU A 231 21.87 39.90 4.75
C LEU A 231 21.28 40.95 5.69
N LEU A 232 21.59 42.23 5.46
CA LEU A 232 21.00 43.32 6.25
C LEU A 232 19.53 43.53 5.83
N PRO A 233 18.54 43.29 6.71
CA PRO A 233 17.14 43.41 6.32
C PRO A 233 16.73 44.85 6.03
N ASP A 234 16.02 45.05 4.92
CA ASP A 234 15.28 46.28 4.65
C ASP A 234 13.85 46.14 5.22
N LEU A 235 13.61 46.84 6.33
CA LEU A 235 12.34 46.82 7.05
C LEU A 235 11.43 48.02 6.70
N GLN A 236 11.80 48.85 5.71
CA GLN A 236 10.98 50.00 5.31
C GLN A 236 9.72 49.60 4.52
N GLN A 237 9.72 48.41 3.91
CA GLN A 237 8.57 47.86 3.17
C GLN A 237 7.66 47.00 4.07
N SER A 238 6.45 46.68 3.58
CA SER A 238 5.56 45.71 4.23
C SER A 238 6.18 44.31 4.14
N GLY A 239 6.67 43.79 5.27
CA GLY A 239 7.32 42.48 5.37
C GLY A 239 8.81 42.57 5.72
N VAL A 240 9.56 41.53 5.38
CA VAL A 240 11.02 41.45 5.53
C VAL A 240 11.63 41.25 4.15
N HIS A 241 12.44 42.21 3.71
CA HIS A 241 13.18 42.14 2.45
C HIS A 241 14.68 42.00 2.73
N LEU A 242 15.38 41.16 1.96
CA LEU A 242 16.78 40.81 2.20
C LEU A 242 17.63 41.10 0.94
N PRO A 243 18.19 42.31 0.81
CA PRO A 243 19.02 42.68 -0.32
C PRO A 243 20.38 41.97 -0.32
N ASP A 244 20.92 41.71 -1.51
CA ASP A 244 22.33 41.36 -1.72
C ASP A 244 23.19 42.65 -1.86
N PRO A 245 24.50 42.60 -1.53
CA PRO A 245 25.27 41.43 -1.09
C PRO A 245 25.19 41.19 0.44
N PRO A 246 25.59 40.01 0.93
CA PRO A 246 25.74 39.75 2.36
C PRO A 246 26.88 40.58 2.99
N GLU A 247 26.68 40.95 4.25
CA GLU A 247 27.62 41.72 5.07
C GLU A 247 28.13 40.92 6.27
N ARG A 248 29.28 41.33 6.80
CA ARG A 248 29.81 40.79 8.05
C ARG A 248 29.00 41.32 9.22
N LEU A 249 28.62 40.43 10.12
CA LEU A 249 27.85 40.77 11.31
C LEU A 249 28.63 40.39 12.56
N ASP A 250 28.39 41.07 13.68
CA ASP A 250 28.68 40.52 15.00
C ASP A 250 27.42 39.86 15.61
N MET A 251 27.59 39.19 16.77
CA MET A 251 26.48 38.52 17.45
C MET A 251 25.39 39.48 17.93
N SER A 252 25.73 40.73 18.26
CA SER A 252 24.76 41.74 18.68
C SER A 252 23.92 42.19 17.51
N GLN A 253 24.55 42.57 16.41
CA GLN A 253 23.89 42.97 15.16
C GLN A 253 23.00 41.85 14.63
N LEU A 254 23.49 40.60 14.64
CA LEU A 254 22.69 39.45 14.23
C LEU A 254 21.44 39.29 15.09
N ARG A 255 21.56 39.43 16.41
CA ARG A 255 20.44 39.36 17.36
C ARG A 255 19.44 40.48 17.13
N ASP A 256 19.90 41.72 17.02
CA ASP A 256 19.04 42.90 16.89
C ASP A 256 18.25 42.87 15.57
N TRP A 257 18.91 42.54 14.45
CA TRP A 257 18.23 42.38 13.16
C TRP A 257 17.29 41.17 13.14
N SER A 258 17.63 40.08 13.83
CA SER A 258 16.72 38.93 13.97
C SER A 258 15.46 39.32 14.73
N PHE A 259 15.60 40.03 15.86
CA PHE A 259 14.47 40.52 16.65
C PHE A 259 13.56 41.43 15.82
N ALA A 260 14.14 42.37 15.07
CA ALA A 260 13.39 43.27 14.22
C ALA A 260 12.61 42.53 13.11
N CYS A 261 13.20 41.49 12.52
CA CYS A 261 12.52 40.63 11.55
C CYS A 261 11.40 39.78 12.18
N TYR A 262 11.63 39.27 13.40
CA TYR A 262 10.64 38.49 14.13
C TYR A 262 9.46 39.33 14.59
N ASP A 263 9.69 40.57 15.02
CA ASP A 263 8.62 41.50 15.39
C ASP A 263 7.68 41.78 14.19
N ARG A 264 8.21 41.85 12.96
CA ARG A 264 7.40 41.99 11.73
C ARG A 264 6.63 40.72 11.34
N GLN A 265 7.05 39.57 11.85
CA GLN A 265 6.46 38.25 11.57
C GLN A 265 5.89 37.60 12.83
N ALA A 266 5.59 38.42 13.86
CA ALA A 266 5.26 37.94 15.20
C ALA A 266 4.00 37.07 15.21
N GLU A 267 2.99 37.41 14.41
CA GLU A 267 1.76 36.62 14.27
C GLU A 267 2.07 35.17 13.83
N ALA A 268 2.94 35.01 12.83
CA ALA A 268 3.34 33.69 12.33
C ALA A 268 4.15 32.92 13.37
N LEU A 269 5.02 33.60 14.12
CA LEU A 269 5.86 32.99 15.15
C LEU A 269 5.07 32.63 16.41
N GLN A 270 4.05 33.39 16.77
CA GLN A 270 3.19 33.12 17.93
C GLN A 270 2.24 31.94 17.69
N ASP A 271 1.92 31.62 16.43
CA ASP A 271 1.22 30.39 16.05
C ASP A 271 2.16 29.16 16.07
N HIS A 272 2.74 28.89 17.25
CA HIS A 272 3.78 27.88 17.42
C HIS A 272 3.35 26.47 17.00
N ALA A 273 2.06 26.14 17.16
CA ALA A 273 1.49 24.85 16.76
C ALA A 273 1.56 24.60 15.24
N ASN A 274 1.64 25.66 14.43
CA ASN A 274 1.75 25.58 12.97
C ASN A 274 3.19 25.80 12.46
N LEU A 275 4.18 25.88 13.36
CA LEU A 275 5.58 25.98 13.00
C LEU A 275 6.23 24.60 12.85
N ARG A 276 7.00 24.44 11.78
CA ARG A 276 7.88 23.31 11.55
C ARG A 276 9.33 23.77 11.53
N PHE A 277 10.16 23.10 12.32
CA PHE A 277 11.60 23.30 12.37
C PHE A 277 12.32 22.25 11.51
N THR A 278 13.32 22.65 10.75
CA THR A 278 14.11 21.73 9.91
C THR A 278 15.59 22.09 9.99
N PRO A 279 16.52 21.15 10.24
CA PRO A 279 16.28 19.73 10.58
C PRO A 279 15.51 19.50 11.89
N GLN A 280 15.02 18.28 12.14
CA GLN A 280 14.27 17.99 13.37
C GLN A 280 15.14 18.16 14.63
N MET A 281 14.53 18.52 15.76
CA MET A 281 15.24 18.79 17.03
C MET A 281 15.39 17.50 17.85
N PRO A 282 16.62 17.08 18.21
CA PRO A 282 16.80 16.08 19.27
C PRO A 282 16.53 16.77 20.62
N THR A 283 15.55 16.29 21.39
CA THR A 283 15.12 16.91 22.66
C THR A 283 15.67 16.16 23.87
N MET A 284 16.04 16.87 24.93
CA MET A 284 16.21 16.33 26.28
C MET A 284 14.88 16.44 27.04
N PRO A 285 14.49 15.44 27.86
CA PRO A 285 13.37 15.60 28.77
C PRO A 285 13.71 16.65 29.84
N ALA A 286 12.76 17.54 30.12
CA ALA A 286 12.91 18.57 31.14
C ALA A 286 12.59 17.99 32.53
N SER A 287 13.62 17.67 33.33
CA SER A 287 13.50 17.62 34.80
C SER A 287 14.88 17.73 35.46
N GLU A 288 14.99 18.68 36.40
CA GLU A 288 16.10 18.85 37.32
C GLU A 288 16.24 17.69 38.31
N GLY A 289 17.47 17.45 38.78
CA GLY A 289 17.73 16.77 40.05
C GLY A 289 18.03 15.28 39.97
N SER A 290 19.32 14.94 40.14
CA SER A 290 19.83 13.65 40.62
C SER A 290 19.34 12.37 39.93
N ALA A 291 20.00 12.02 38.83
CA ALA A 291 20.48 10.65 38.57
C ALA A 291 21.53 10.76 37.46
N GLN A 292 22.63 10.01 37.57
CA GLN A 292 23.64 9.91 36.52
C GLN A 292 22.95 9.73 35.17
N ALA A 293 23.15 10.71 34.29
CA ALA A 293 22.67 10.67 32.92
C ALA A 293 23.39 9.54 32.19
N VAL A 294 22.81 8.35 32.23
CA VAL A 294 23.15 7.28 31.28
C VAL A 294 22.57 7.71 29.96
N TRP A 295 23.43 8.29 29.13
CA TRP A 295 23.10 8.65 27.76
C TRP A 295 22.78 7.40 26.98
N VAL A 296 21.55 7.36 26.55
CA VAL A 296 21.01 6.32 25.71
C VAL A 296 21.48 6.54 24.28
N SER A 297 22.25 5.58 23.77
CA SER A 297 22.70 5.49 22.38
C SER A 297 21.49 5.45 21.42
N THR A 298 21.33 6.44 20.53
CA THR A 298 20.38 6.39 19.41
C THR A 298 20.83 5.44 18.29
N ARG A 299 21.69 4.45 18.54
CA ARG A 299 22.12 3.48 17.53
C ARG A 299 20.91 2.67 17.05
N LYS A 300 20.53 2.90 15.80
CA LYS A 300 19.80 1.90 15.02
C LYS A 300 20.79 0.85 14.59
N THR A 301 20.70 -0.34 15.16
CA THR A 301 21.60 -1.45 14.86
C THR A 301 20.82 -2.53 14.14
N ILE A 302 21.26 -2.94 12.95
CA ILE A 302 20.77 -4.17 12.34
C ILE A 302 21.41 -5.31 13.11
N LEU A 303 20.59 -6.08 13.84
CA LEU A 303 21.07 -7.24 14.58
C LEU A 303 21.11 -8.47 13.67
N PHE A 304 20.12 -8.61 12.78
CA PHE A 304 19.99 -9.80 11.94
C PHE A 304 19.33 -9.46 10.60
N GLU A 305 19.77 -10.12 9.53
CA GLU A 305 19.22 -9.92 8.19
C GLU A 305 19.25 -11.20 7.34
N THR A 306 18.20 -11.39 6.56
CA THR A 306 18.02 -12.46 5.56
C THR A 306 17.48 -11.84 4.26
N GLU A 307 17.30 -12.66 3.23
CA GLU A 307 16.60 -12.31 2.00
C GLU A 307 15.15 -11.81 2.22
N ASN A 308 14.50 -12.21 3.32
CA ASN A 308 13.07 -11.98 3.57
C ASN A 308 12.77 -11.06 4.75
N LEU A 309 13.72 -10.86 5.66
CA LEU A 309 13.53 -10.23 6.97
C LEU A 309 14.76 -9.44 7.40
N VAL A 310 14.57 -8.30 8.05
CA VAL A 310 15.60 -7.58 8.80
C VAL A 310 15.13 -7.26 10.22
N CYS A 311 16.00 -7.46 11.21
CA CYS A 311 15.75 -7.16 12.62
C CYS A 311 16.59 -5.95 13.04
N ILE A 312 15.92 -4.89 13.48
CA ILE A 312 16.55 -3.59 13.77
C ILE A 312 16.28 -3.21 15.22
N LEU A 313 17.33 -3.08 16.02
CA LEU A 313 17.26 -2.59 17.39
C LEU A 313 17.48 -1.08 17.42
N HIS A 314 16.51 -0.36 17.96
CA HIS A 314 16.63 1.02 18.40
C HIS A 314 16.67 0.99 19.92
N ASP A 315 17.86 0.81 20.49
CA ASP A 315 17.99 0.87 21.94
C ASP A 315 17.77 2.31 22.39
N ARG A 316 16.88 2.47 23.38
CA ARG A 316 16.61 3.72 24.05
C ARG A 316 16.84 3.66 25.57
N GLY A 317 17.61 2.69 26.05
CA GLY A 317 17.95 2.51 27.47
C GLY A 317 16.75 2.43 28.39
N SER A 318 15.60 2.08 27.83
CA SER A 318 14.40 1.78 28.58
C SER A 318 14.52 0.37 29.16
N ASP A 319 14.01 0.15 30.37
CA ASP A 319 13.84 -1.20 30.92
C ASP A 319 12.86 -2.06 30.10
N GLN A 320 12.09 -1.44 29.20
CA GLN A 320 11.09 -2.06 28.35
C GLN A 320 11.53 -2.07 26.87
N LEU A 321 11.47 -3.24 26.26
CA LEU A 321 11.63 -3.45 24.83
C LEU A 321 10.27 -3.65 24.17
N VAL A 322 9.95 -2.85 23.15
CA VAL A 322 8.77 -3.04 22.30
C VAL A 322 9.19 -3.75 21.01
N MET A 323 8.73 -4.98 20.80
CA MET A 323 8.96 -5.73 19.57
C MET A 323 7.84 -5.45 18.57
N THR A 324 8.18 -4.93 17.39
CA THR A 324 7.18 -4.46 16.43
C THR A 324 7.16 -5.24 15.13
N PHE A 325 5.95 -5.55 14.65
CA PHE A 325 5.70 -6.26 13.39
C PHE A 325 4.68 -5.51 12.55
N ALA A 326 5.08 -5.10 11.34
CA ALA A 326 4.20 -4.39 10.41
C ALA A 326 3.17 -5.30 9.74
N GLY A 327 2.02 -4.72 9.39
CA GLY A 327 1.05 -5.34 8.48
C GLY A 327 1.46 -5.23 7.00
N SER A 328 0.80 -5.97 6.11
CA SER A 328 1.14 -6.06 4.68
C SER A 328 1.04 -4.71 3.93
N GLY A 329 0.14 -3.81 4.33
CA GLY A 329 -0.07 -2.50 3.69
C GLY A 329 0.78 -1.35 4.22
N LEU A 330 1.46 -1.52 5.35
CA LEU A 330 2.22 -0.47 6.06
C LEU A 330 3.64 -0.97 6.40
N ARG A 331 4.32 -1.57 5.42
CA ARG A 331 5.69 -2.05 5.60
C ARG A 331 6.67 -0.87 5.63
N PRO A 332 7.47 -0.71 6.69
CA PRO A 332 8.57 0.23 6.70
C PRO A 332 9.54 -0.12 5.58
N GLN A 333 10.11 0.89 4.92
CA GLN A 333 11.22 0.71 4.00
C GLN A 333 12.54 1.08 4.69
N ARG A 334 13.65 0.47 4.24
CA ARG A 334 15.00 0.74 4.75
C ARG A 334 15.12 0.40 6.24
N ASN A 335 15.79 1.25 7.02
CA ASN A 335 16.11 1.03 8.43
C ASN A 335 15.02 1.59 9.36
N ARG A 336 13.76 1.56 8.95
CA ARG A 336 12.63 2.02 9.76
C ARG A 336 11.88 0.85 10.36
N VAL A 337 11.30 1.05 11.53
CA VAL A 337 10.47 0.04 12.20
C VAL A 337 9.01 0.47 12.25
N TRP A 338 8.11 -0.48 12.46
CA TRP A 338 6.69 -0.14 12.58
C TRP A 338 6.43 0.67 13.86
N ALA A 339 5.61 1.71 13.74
CA ALA A 339 5.35 2.69 14.80
C ALA A 339 6.60 3.42 15.35
N GLU A 340 7.66 3.54 14.54
CA GLU A 340 8.93 4.17 14.92
C GLU A 340 8.76 5.55 15.56
N GLU A 341 8.15 6.51 14.86
CA GLU A 341 8.07 7.90 15.35
C GLU A 341 7.28 8.03 16.66
N PRO A 342 6.09 7.42 16.82
CA PRO A 342 5.41 7.38 18.11
C PRO A 342 6.25 6.75 19.23
N LEU A 343 6.88 5.60 19.00
CA LEU A 343 7.67 4.90 20.00
C LEU A 343 8.95 5.66 20.37
N GLU A 344 9.55 6.33 19.39
CA GLU A 344 10.69 7.22 19.57
C GLU A 344 10.33 8.42 20.46
N LYS A 345 9.20 9.08 20.19
CA LYS A 345 8.71 10.18 21.04
C LYS A 345 8.40 9.74 22.48
N LEU A 346 8.10 8.46 22.69
CA LEU A 346 7.88 7.88 24.02
C LEU A 346 9.16 7.40 24.70
N GLY A 347 10.32 7.49 24.03
CA GLY A 347 11.59 6.99 24.57
C GLY A 347 11.64 5.48 24.73
N CYS A 348 10.82 4.71 24.01
CA CYS A 348 10.83 3.25 24.10
C CYS A 348 12.03 2.66 23.35
N SER A 349 12.68 1.64 23.94
CA SER A 349 13.57 0.76 23.16
C SER A 349 12.72 -0.11 22.24
N VAL A 350 13.11 -0.25 20.97
CA VAL A 350 12.30 -0.96 19.96
C VAL A 350 13.14 -2.00 19.23
N LEU A 351 12.62 -3.22 19.09
CA LEU A 351 13.16 -4.22 18.17
C LEU A 351 12.15 -4.45 17.04
N GLY A 352 12.42 -3.89 15.88
CA GLY A 352 11.54 -4.05 14.73
C GLY A 352 11.90 -5.27 13.89
N PHE A 353 10.91 -6.12 13.62
CA PHE A 353 11.00 -7.19 12.63
C PHE A 353 10.36 -6.69 11.34
N VAL A 354 11.19 -6.43 10.33
CA VAL A 354 10.76 -5.78 9.09
C VAL A 354 10.80 -6.79 7.94
N ALA A 355 9.63 -7.20 7.50
CA ALA A 355 9.48 -8.05 6.32
C ALA A 355 9.82 -7.27 5.04
N LYS A 356 10.67 -7.83 4.18
CA LYS A 356 11.08 -7.23 2.90
C LYS A 356 10.00 -7.34 1.81
N ALA A 357 9.04 -8.23 1.99
CA ALA A 357 7.93 -8.51 1.08
C ALA A 357 6.63 -8.80 1.88
N PRO A 358 5.43 -8.87 1.26
CA PRO A 358 4.21 -9.38 1.90
C PRO A 358 4.29 -10.91 2.09
N ASN A 359 5.25 -11.39 2.88
CA ASN A 359 5.66 -12.79 2.97
C ASN A 359 5.29 -13.46 4.30
N TRP A 360 4.43 -12.83 5.10
CA TRP A 360 3.93 -13.38 6.37
C TRP A 360 5.00 -13.88 7.36
N TYR A 361 6.19 -13.27 7.35
CA TYR A 361 7.30 -13.61 8.26
C TYR A 361 7.64 -15.12 8.21
N PRO A 362 8.32 -15.58 7.15
CA PRO A 362 8.55 -16.99 6.89
C PRO A 362 9.20 -17.71 8.07
N GLN A 363 8.73 -18.93 8.36
CA GLN A 363 9.13 -19.70 9.54
C GLN A 363 10.65 -19.88 9.63
N ARG A 364 11.30 -20.20 8.50
CA ARG A 364 12.75 -20.41 8.45
C ARG A 364 13.54 -19.15 8.82
N ASP A 365 13.12 -17.99 8.31
CA ASP A 365 13.81 -16.72 8.57
C ASP A 365 13.59 -16.26 10.01
N MET A 366 12.37 -16.44 10.53
CA MET A 366 12.04 -16.13 11.92
C MET A 366 12.79 -17.03 12.90
N GLN A 367 12.90 -18.34 12.63
CA GLN A 367 13.67 -19.25 13.48
C GLN A 367 15.14 -18.82 13.57
N ARG A 368 15.77 -18.53 12.42
CA ARG A 368 17.16 -18.04 12.39
C ARG A 368 17.32 -16.72 13.15
N ALA A 369 16.35 -15.82 13.02
CA ALA A 369 16.34 -14.56 13.77
C ALA A 369 16.22 -14.81 15.28
N ILE A 370 15.29 -15.66 15.72
CA ILE A 370 15.11 -16.01 17.13
C ILE A 370 16.38 -16.63 17.71
N ASP A 371 16.99 -17.59 17.01
CA ASP A 371 18.22 -18.27 17.46
C ASP A 371 19.39 -17.27 17.60
N HIS A 372 19.50 -16.32 16.67
CA HIS A 372 20.49 -15.26 16.72
C HIS A 372 20.23 -14.31 17.90
N LEU A 373 19.00 -13.82 18.05
CA LEU A 373 18.62 -12.81 19.02
C LEU A 373 18.59 -13.34 20.46
N ALA A 374 18.32 -14.63 20.67
CA ALA A 374 18.29 -15.25 21.99
C ALA A 374 19.61 -15.09 22.77
N ASN A 375 20.73 -15.05 22.04
CA ASN A 375 22.08 -14.95 22.60
C ASN A 375 22.70 -13.56 22.42
N ASP A 376 21.97 -12.59 21.84
CA ASP A 376 22.51 -11.26 21.58
C ASP A 376 22.63 -10.47 22.90
N PRO A 377 23.85 -10.01 23.29
CA PRO A 377 24.06 -9.24 24.50
C PRO A 377 23.23 -7.95 24.56
N ALA A 378 22.91 -7.34 23.42
CA ALA A 378 22.14 -6.11 23.33
C ALA A 378 20.68 -6.29 23.80
N LEU A 379 20.19 -7.52 23.90
CA LEU A 379 18.82 -7.84 24.31
C LEU A 379 18.68 -8.37 25.75
N GLN A 380 19.81 -8.58 26.46
CA GLN A 380 19.81 -9.17 27.81
C GLN A 380 19.42 -8.18 28.92
N GLY A 381 19.54 -6.86 28.67
CA GLY A 381 19.27 -5.82 29.67
C GLY A 381 17.79 -5.48 29.87
N PHE A 382 16.89 -5.95 29.00
CA PHE A 382 15.47 -5.58 29.04
C PHE A 382 14.68 -6.44 30.02
N LYS A 383 14.02 -5.79 30.98
CA LYS A 383 13.21 -6.45 32.02
C LYS A 383 11.80 -6.80 31.53
N ARG A 384 11.30 -6.10 30.51
CA ARG A 384 9.97 -6.32 29.93
C ARG A 384 10.01 -6.30 28.41
N ARG A 385 9.33 -7.23 27.77
CA ARG A 385 9.23 -7.41 26.32
C ARG A 385 7.77 -7.39 25.89
N LEU A 386 7.35 -6.32 25.23
CA LEU A 386 5.99 -6.17 24.72
C LEU A 386 5.94 -6.35 23.20
N GLY A 387 5.01 -7.16 22.72
CA GLY A 387 4.69 -7.29 21.30
C GLY A 387 3.66 -6.27 20.85
N TYR A 388 3.90 -5.63 19.71
CA TYR A 388 2.92 -4.77 19.05
C TYR A 388 2.90 -5.09 17.55
N GLY A 389 1.74 -5.47 17.00
CA GLY A 389 1.63 -5.87 15.60
C GLY A 389 0.22 -5.78 15.02
N SER A 390 0.13 -5.65 13.70
CA SER A 390 -1.16 -5.54 12.99
C SER A 390 -1.23 -6.47 11.79
N SER A 391 -2.39 -7.09 11.54
CA SER A 391 -2.64 -7.91 10.36
C SER A 391 -1.57 -9.00 10.25
N MET A 392 -0.77 -9.00 9.16
CA MET A 392 0.39 -9.87 8.97
C MET A 392 1.36 -9.88 10.18
N GLY A 393 1.58 -8.72 10.82
CA GLY A 393 2.41 -8.63 12.01
C GLY A 393 1.72 -9.13 13.28
N GLY A 394 0.39 -9.11 13.31
CA GLY A 394 -0.39 -9.77 14.36
C GLY A 394 -0.23 -11.29 14.29
N TYR A 395 -0.25 -11.88 13.08
CA TYR A 395 0.09 -13.29 12.86
C TYR A 395 1.49 -13.63 13.42
N ALA A 396 2.50 -12.84 13.08
CA ALA A 396 3.87 -13.10 13.54
C ALA A 396 4.00 -13.06 15.07
N LEU A 397 3.32 -12.13 15.74
CA LEU A 397 3.28 -12.10 17.20
C LEU A 397 2.59 -13.31 17.80
N LEU A 398 1.49 -13.77 17.21
CA LEU A 398 0.80 -14.99 17.67
C LEU A 398 1.66 -16.23 17.45
N ARG A 399 2.38 -16.32 16.33
CA ARG A 399 3.18 -17.49 15.95
C ARG A 399 4.52 -17.57 16.67
N TYR A 400 5.18 -16.44 16.88
CA TYR A 400 6.57 -16.40 17.34
C TYR A 400 6.76 -15.70 18.70
N GLY A 401 5.69 -15.12 19.28
CA GLY A 401 5.78 -14.32 20.49
C GLY A 401 6.33 -15.07 21.71
N LYS A 402 5.95 -16.34 21.89
CA LYS A 402 6.50 -17.20 22.94
C LYS A 402 8.00 -17.42 22.77
N ALA A 403 8.45 -17.74 21.55
CA ALA A 403 9.86 -17.97 21.24
C ALA A 403 10.72 -16.70 21.38
N LEU A 404 10.12 -15.52 21.14
CA LEU A 404 10.72 -14.21 21.40
C LEU A 404 10.69 -13.78 22.87
N GLN A 405 10.14 -14.63 23.76
CA GLN A 405 10.01 -14.39 25.20
C GLN A 405 9.24 -13.09 25.49
N LEU A 406 8.14 -12.86 24.78
CA LEU A 406 7.25 -11.74 25.06
C LEU A 406 6.47 -11.96 26.36
N ASP A 407 6.39 -10.93 27.20
CA ASP A 407 5.55 -10.93 28.40
C ASP A 407 4.08 -10.69 28.05
N MET A 408 3.83 -9.92 27.00
CA MET A 408 2.49 -9.64 26.49
C MET A 408 2.54 -9.16 25.04
N ALA A 409 1.54 -9.50 24.23
CA ALA A 409 1.35 -8.93 22.90
C ALA A 409 0.01 -8.22 22.75
N PHE A 410 0.03 -7.08 22.06
CA PHE A 410 -1.16 -6.39 21.58
C PHE A 410 -1.24 -6.50 20.06
N VAL A 411 -2.19 -7.31 19.59
CA VAL A 411 -2.39 -7.64 18.18
C VAL A 411 -3.64 -6.95 17.63
N LEU A 412 -3.51 -6.41 16.43
CA LEU A 412 -4.53 -5.59 15.77
C LEU A 412 -5.04 -6.29 14.52
N ALA A 413 -6.32 -6.64 14.47
CA ALA A 413 -6.96 -7.40 13.37
C ALA A 413 -6.05 -8.53 12.81
N PRO A 414 -5.54 -9.44 13.67
CA PRO A 414 -4.59 -10.46 13.27
C PRO A 414 -5.20 -11.50 12.31
N GLN A 415 -4.40 -12.03 11.39
CA GLN A 415 -4.72 -13.29 10.71
C GLN A 415 -4.18 -14.48 11.51
N CYS A 416 -4.90 -15.61 11.46
CA CYS A 416 -4.40 -16.90 11.97
C CYS A 416 -3.50 -17.64 10.96
N SER A 417 -3.74 -17.46 9.67
CA SER A 417 -3.03 -18.08 8.55
C SER A 417 -3.41 -17.35 7.25
N ILE A 418 -2.63 -17.53 6.18
CA ILE A 418 -3.04 -17.22 4.81
C ILE A 418 -3.08 -18.47 3.93
N ASP A 419 -2.85 -19.64 4.51
CA ASP A 419 -3.02 -20.92 3.84
C ASP A 419 -4.53 -21.15 3.59
N PRO A 420 -4.98 -21.32 2.34
CA PRO A 420 -6.37 -21.64 2.02
C PRO A 420 -6.89 -22.93 2.70
N ALA A 421 -5.99 -23.83 3.10
CA ALA A 421 -6.33 -25.05 3.84
C ALA A 421 -6.67 -24.79 5.31
N ASP A 422 -6.14 -23.73 5.91
CA ASP A 422 -6.36 -23.38 7.31
C ASP A 422 -7.58 -22.46 7.51
N ILE A 423 -7.80 -21.53 6.60
CA ILE A 423 -8.81 -20.47 6.75
C ILE A 423 -9.30 -19.97 5.40
N THR A 424 -10.56 -19.53 5.37
CA THR A 424 -11.10 -18.87 4.20
C THR A 424 -10.89 -17.37 4.21
N ASP A 425 -9.85 -16.92 3.54
CA ASP A 425 -9.63 -15.50 3.28
C ASP A 425 -8.95 -15.27 1.92
N PRO A 426 -9.70 -14.97 0.85
CA PRO A 426 -9.11 -14.77 -0.48
C PRO A 426 -8.24 -13.51 -0.57
N ARG A 427 -8.27 -12.59 0.41
CA ARG A 427 -7.53 -11.31 0.37
C ARG A 427 -6.03 -11.52 0.19
N PHE A 428 -5.49 -12.62 0.75
CA PHE A 428 -4.04 -12.83 0.87
C PHE A 428 -3.53 -14.16 0.33
N ASN A 429 -4.40 -15.05 -0.16
CA ASN A 429 -4.02 -16.37 -0.71
C ASN A 429 -2.93 -16.28 -1.79
N ARG A 430 -2.91 -15.22 -2.60
CA ARG A 430 -1.87 -14.99 -3.62
C ARG A 430 -0.44 -14.85 -3.07
N PHE A 431 -0.30 -14.62 -1.77
CA PHE A 431 1.00 -14.51 -1.08
C PHE A 431 1.39 -15.81 -0.38
N PHE A 432 0.49 -16.80 -0.34
CA PHE A 432 0.81 -18.12 0.19
C PHE A 432 1.70 -18.87 -0.80
N ASP A 433 2.79 -19.39 -0.28
CA ASP A 433 3.77 -20.19 -0.99
C ASP A 433 4.16 -21.34 -0.07
N PRO A 434 3.82 -22.60 -0.37
CA PRO A 434 4.15 -23.76 0.46
C PRO A 434 5.64 -23.90 0.80
N ALA A 435 6.54 -23.43 -0.08
CA ALA A 435 7.98 -23.48 0.17
C ALA A 435 8.41 -22.47 1.25
N LEU A 436 7.77 -21.31 1.31
CA LEU A 436 8.02 -20.28 2.33
C LEU A 436 7.17 -20.49 3.59
N HIS A 437 6.03 -21.17 3.47
CA HIS A 437 4.99 -21.27 4.49
C HIS A 437 4.57 -22.72 4.80
N PRO A 438 5.50 -23.65 5.08
CA PRO A 438 5.17 -25.08 5.18
C PRO A 438 4.27 -25.47 6.37
N ALA A 439 4.09 -24.61 7.37
CA ALA A 439 3.29 -24.88 8.56
C ALA A 439 2.77 -23.59 9.24
N MET A 440 1.81 -22.91 8.59
CA MET A 440 1.25 -21.64 9.09
C MET A 440 0.30 -21.79 10.27
N LYS A 441 -0.41 -22.93 10.37
CA LYS A 441 -1.40 -23.18 11.40
C LYS A 441 -0.86 -22.98 12.82
N LEU A 442 -1.45 -22.03 13.55
CA LEU A 442 -1.12 -21.75 14.94
C LEU A 442 -1.34 -22.98 15.83
N GLN A 443 -0.41 -23.19 16.75
CA GLN A 443 -0.46 -24.25 17.75
C GLN A 443 -0.64 -23.66 19.16
N PRO A 444 -1.23 -24.40 20.12
CA PRO A 444 -1.38 -23.96 21.50
C PRO A 444 -0.13 -23.39 22.16
N GLN A 445 1.02 -24.01 21.92
CA GLN A 445 2.30 -23.55 22.47
C GLN A 445 2.77 -22.20 21.91
N ASP A 446 2.28 -21.79 20.73
CA ASP A 446 2.70 -20.53 20.10
C ASP A 446 2.12 -19.33 20.87
N ILE A 447 0.92 -19.49 21.43
CA ILE A 447 0.15 -18.47 22.15
C ILE A 447 0.13 -18.76 23.66
N ASP A 448 1.12 -19.49 24.18
CA ASP A 448 1.28 -19.75 25.63
C ASP A 448 1.89 -18.53 26.35
N PHE A 449 1.30 -17.35 26.13
CA PHE A 449 1.67 -16.08 26.78
C PHE A 449 0.51 -15.08 26.66
N PRO A 450 0.44 -14.04 27.50
CA PRO A 450 -0.66 -13.06 27.45
C PRO A 450 -0.79 -12.34 26.10
N VAL A 451 -1.95 -12.50 25.44
CA VAL A 451 -2.26 -11.77 24.20
C VAL A 451 -3.58 -11.02 24.32
N VAL A 452 -3.59 -9.75 23.89
CA VAL A 452 -4.79 -8.92 23.78
C VAL A 452 -5.03 -8.61 22.30
N ALA A 453 -6.18 -9.01 21.77
CA ALA A 453 -6.50 -8.87 20.36
C ALA A 453 -7.63 -7.86 20.10
N LEU A 454 -7.31 -6.75 19.43
CA LEU A 454 -8.30 -5.75 19.00
C LEU A 454 -8.81 -6.10 17.59
N PHE A 455 -10.12 -6.24 17.43
CA PHE A 455 -10.74 -6.58 16.14
C PHE A 455 -12.18 -6.09 16.05
N ASP A 456 -12.71 -5.91 14.83
CA ASP A 456 -14.12 -5.63 14.62
C ASP A 456 -14.91 -6.94 14.42
N PRO A 457 -15.79 -7.34 15.34
CA PRO A 457 -16.57 -8.57 15.18
C PRO A 457 -17.62 -8.49 14.05
N LEU A 458 -17.86 -7.31 13.48
CA LEU A 458 -18.75 -7.12 12.32
C LEU A 458 -18.01 -7.22 10.99
N ASP A 459 -16.68 -7.27 11.01
CA ASP A 459 -15.89 -7.67 9.85
C ASP A 459 -15.84 -9.21 9.82
N VAL A 460 -16.57 -9.80 8.87
CA VAL A 460 -16.80 -11.25 8.86
C VAL A 460 -15.51 -12.06 8.70
N VAL A 461 -14.53 -11.52 7.98
CA VAL A 461 -13.27 -12.22 7.71
C VAL A 461 -12.38 -12.14 8.94
N ASP A 462 -12.21 -10.96 9.52
CA ASP A 462 -11.41 -10.80 10.74
C ASP A 462 -12.03 -11.56 11.94
N ASN A 463 -13.36 -11.62 12.02
CA ASN A 463 -14.06 -12.42 13.02
C ASN A 463 -13.87 -13.94 12.81
N ALA A 464 -13.71 -14.41 11.56
CA ALA A 464 -13.37 -15.80 11.28
C ALA A 464 -11.95 -16.13 11.76
N HIS A 465 -10.97 -15.29 11.45
CA HIS A 465 -9.61 -15.46 11.99
C HIS A 465 -9.59 -15.45 13.53
N MET A 466 -10.31 -14.52 14.17
CA MET A 466 -10.36 -14.47 15.63
C MET A 466 -10.97 -15.72 16.27
N ARG A 467 -11.91 -16.39 15.61
CA ARG A 467 -12.45 -17.69 16.07
C ARG A 467 -11.37 -18.77 16.05
N GLU A 468 -10.59 -18.86 14.97
CA GLU A 468 -9.48 -19.83 14.91
C GLU A 468 -8.37 -19.51 15.90
N ILE A 469 -8.04 -18.22 16.08
CA ILE A 469 -7.05 -17.78 17.08
C ILE A 469 -7.47 -18.21 18.49
N THR A 470 -8.73 -17.95 18.86
CA THR A 470 -9.25 -18.30 20.19
C THR A 470 -9.35 -19.82 20.40
N ARG A 471 -9.48 -20.61 19.33
CA ARG A 471 -9.37 -22.08 19.42
C ARG A 471 -7.92 -22.55 19.57
N SER A 472 -6.97 -21.76 19.09
CA SER A 472 -5.55 -22.11 19.09
C SER A 472 -4.85 -21.70 20.38
N GLY A 473 -5.45 -20.90 21.27
CA GLY A 473 -4.83 -20.53 22.55
C GLY A 473 -5.60 -19.47 23.34
N GLU A 474 -5.16 -19.17 24.55
CA GLU A 474 -5.79 -18.18 25.42
C GLU A 474 -5.46 -16.75 24.98
N VAL A 475 -6.40 -16.12 24.26
CA VAL A 475 -6.30 -14.71 23.84
C VAL A 475 -7.43 -13.92 24.47
N VAL A 476 -7.15 -12.71 24.95
CA VAL A 476 -8.16 -11.78 25.47
C VAL A 476 -8.77 -10.99 24.32
N PRO A 477 -10.02 -11.27 23.91
CA PRO A 477 -10.66 -10.54 22.82
C PRO A 477 -11.08 -9.14 23.27
N LEU A 478 -10.74 -8.15 22.45
CA LEU A 478 -11.10 -6.76 22.60
C LEU A 478 -11.95 -6.28 21.41
N PRO A 479 -13.26 -6.57 21.38
CA PRO A 479 -14.10 -6.28 20.23
C PRO A 479 -14.40 -4.78 20.07
N VAL A 480 -14.26 -4.28 18.84
CA VAL A 480 -14.45 -2.87 18.49
C VAL A 480 -15.39 -2.71 17.27
N ARG A 481 -16.69 -2.65 17.54
CA ARG A 481 -17.71 -2.58 16.48
C ARG A 481 -17.60 -1.32 15.61
N ASN A 482 -17.70 -1.51 14.30
CA ASN A 482 -17.71 -0.46 13.26
C ASN A 482 -16.36 0.23 13.05
N ALA A 483 -15.28 -0.51 13.25
CA ALA A 483 -13.91 -0.10 12.89
C ALA A 483 -13.46 -0.74 11.56
N GLY A 484 -14.02 -1.89 11.17
CA GLY A 484 -13.53 -2.74 10.09
C GLY A 484 -12.11 -3.26 10.35
N HIS A 485 -11.42 -3.69 9.29
CA HIS A 485 -10.02 -4.15 9.36
C HIS A 485 -9.02 -3.10 9.86
N VAL A 486 -9.31 -1.80 9.70
CA VAL A 486 -8.35 -0.71 9.96
C VAL A 486 -8.32 -0.29 11.44
N VAL A 487 -8.34 -1.26 12.36
CA VAL A 487 -8.37 -0.99 13.80
C VAL A 487 -7.12 -0.28 14.33
N ALA A 488 -6.01 -0.33 13.58
CA ALA A 488 -4.77 0.36 13.93
C ALA A 488 -4.90 1.89 13.97
N GLU A 489 -5.80 2.49 13.18
CA GLU A 489 -6.07 3.92 13.23
C GLU A 489 -6.64 4.39 14.57
N LEU A 490 -7.32 3.49 15.31
CA LEU A 490 -7.88 3.85 16.61
C LEU A 490 -6.81 4.11 17.65
N VAL A 491 -5.68 3.41 17.55
CA VAL A 491 -4.55 3.48 18.49
C VAL A 491 -3.37 4.27 17.93
N ALA A 492 -3.49 4.82 16.73
CA ALA A 492 -2.47 5.63 16.10
C ALA A 492 -2.23 6.95 16.84
N GLY A 493 -0.97 7.40 16.84
CA GLY A 493 -0.51 8.61 17.52
C GLY A 493 0.16 8.34 18.87
N THR A 494 1.10 9.22 19.23
CA THR A 494 1.97 9.09 20.42
C THR A 494 1.17 8.96 21.72
N GLU A 495 0.17 9.82 21.97
CA GLU A 495 -0.61 9.81 23.21
C GLU A 495 -1.40 8.50 23.39
N ARG A 496 -2.06 8.03 22.33
CA ARG A 496 -2.86 6.80 22.38
C ARG A 496 -1.98 5.58 22.54
N LEU A 497 -0.87 5.51 21.82
CA LEU A 497 0.09 4.43 21.96
C LEU A 497 0.70 4.40 23.37
N ALA A 498 1.00 5.56 23.97
CA ALA A 498 1.45 5.64 25.36
C ALA A 498 0.46 5.00 26.33
N ARG A 499 -0.84 5.32 26.16
CA ARG A 499 -1.92 4.75 26.98
C ARG A 499 -2.11 3.25 26.75
N VAL A 500 -1.94 2.78 25.52
CA VAL A 500 -1.94 1.34 25.21
C VAL A 500 -0.80 0.66 25.96
N LEU A 501 0.45 1.12 25.77
CA LEU A 501 1.63 0.54 26.40
C LEU A 501 1.55 0.58 27.94
N HIS A 502 1.07 1.68 28.51
CA HIS A 502 0.87 1.80 29.97
C HIS A 502 -0.17 0.81 30.51
N ASN A 503 -1.33 0.68 29.85
CA ASN A 503 -2.35 -0.26 30.28
C ASN A 503 -1.89 -1.72 30.12
N LEU A 504 -1.15 -2.05 29.06
CA LEU A 504 -0.58 -3.40 28.87
C LEU A 504 0.47 -3.69 29.95
N ALA A 505 1.40 -2.77 30.19
CA ALA A 505 2.47 -2.92 31.18
C ALA A 505 1.95 -3.02 32.63
N SER A 506 0.76 -2.50 32.92
CA SER A 506 0.10 -2.57 34.23
C SER A 506 -0.97 -3.67 34.32
N GLY A 507 -1.22 -4.44 33.24
CA GLY A 507 -2.29 -5.44 33.19
C GLY A 507 -3.71 -4.84 33.23
N ASN A 508 -3.87 -3.54 33.03
CA ASN A 508 -5.14 -2.83 33.10
C ASN A 508 -5.96 -2.97 31.80
N ILE A 509 -6.42 -4.19 31.51
CA ILE A 509 -7.21 -4.49 30.31
C ILE A 509 -8.57 -3.79 30.32
N VAL A 510 -9.15 -3.56 31.50
CA VAL A 510 -10.42 -2.84 31.66
C VAL A 510 -10.25 -1.37 31.26
N GLY A 511 -9.18 -0.71 31.73
CA GLY A 511 -8.81 0.64 31.33
C GLY A 511 -8.56 0.74 29.83
N LEU A 512 -7.81 -0.19 29.26
CA LEU A 512 -7.55 -0.27 27.81
C LEU A 512 -8.87 -0.38 27.02
N ARG A 513 -9.81 -1.20 27.47
CA ARG A 513 -11.15 -1.34 26.87
C ARG A 513 -11.92 -0.03 26.90
N HIS A 514 -11.91 0.68 28.03
CA HIS A 514 -12.58 1.99 28.15
C HIS A 514 -11.97 3.02 27.20
N ASP A 515 -10.65 3.07 27.09
CA ASP A 515 -9.93 3.97 26.20
C ASP A 515 -10.26 3.72 24.73
N ILE A 516 -10.20 2.46 24.30
CA ILE A 516 -10.55 2.08 22.93
C ILE A 516 -12.01 2.39 22.62
N GLN A 517 -12.94 2.13 23.54
CA GLN A 517 -14.35 2.49 23.33
C GLN A 517 -14.55 4.01 23.24
N ARG A 518 -13.78 4.80 24.00
CA ARG A 518 -13.79 6.25 23.92
C ARG A 518 -13.23 6.74 22.58
N TRP A 519 -12.06 6.26 22.15
CA TRP A 519 -11.44 6.65 20.89
C TRP A 519 -12.29 6.25 19.68
N ARG A 520 -12.90 5.06 19.72
CA ARG A 520 -13.85 4.59 18.72
C ARG A 520 -15.02 5.55 18.53
N ARG A 521 -15.55 6.17 19.60
CA ARG A 521 -16.66 7.14 19.48
C ARG A 521 -16.26 8.39 18.70
N GLY A 522 -15.01 8.81 18.79
CA GLY A 522 -14.45 9.96 18.07
C GLY A 522 -13.77 9.62 16.74
N ALA A 523 -13.71 8.34 16.35
CA ALA A 523 -13.05 7.93 15.12
C ALA A 523 -13.81 8.44 13.88
N LEU A 524 -13.09 9.13 12.99
CA LEU A 524 -13.65 9.70 11.76
C LEU A 524 -14.22 8.61 10.83
N THR A 525 -13.63 7.42 10.80
CA THR A 525 -14.09 6.32 9.94
C THR A 525 -15.36 5.64 10.43
N ARG A 526 -15.75 5.80 11.71
CA ARG A 526 -16.92 5.13 12.29
C ARG A 526 -18.25 5.56 11.67
N PRO A 527 -18.57 6.86 11.51
CA PRO A 527 -19.77 7.29 10.80
C PRO A 527 -19.94 6.66 9.43
N LEU A 528 -18.85 6.56 8.64
CA LEU A 528 -18.88 5.93 7.32
C LEU A 528 -19.29 4.46 7.40
N ARG A 529 -18.75 3.71 8.36
CA ARG A 529 -19.10 2.28 8.58
C ARG A 529 -20.54 2.10 9.05
N VAL A 530 -21.00 2.95 9.98
CA VAL A 530 -22.39 2.92 10.45
C VAL A 530 -23.34 3.24 9.28
N ALA A 531 -23.01 4.24 8.48
CA ALA A 531 -23.83 4.65 7.36
C ALA A 531 -23.84 3.58 6.25
N LEU A 532 -22.71 2.89 6.01
CA LEU A 532 -22.63 1.75 5.08
C LEU A 532 -23.46 0.55 5.55
N GLN A 533 -23.46 0.25 6.86
CA GLN A 533 -24.34 -0.80 7.39
C GLN A 533 -25.82 -0.41 7.28
N ALA A 534 -26.13 0.85 7.60
CA ALA A 534 -27.48 1.38 7.50
C ALA A 534 -27.99 1.43 6.06
N SER A 535 -27.12 1.62 5.04
CA SER A 535 -27.56 1.76 3.65
C SER A 535 -28.24 0.50 3.10
N ARG A 536 -27.95 -0.67 3.70
CA ARG A 536 -28.55 -1.96 3.32
C ARG A 536 -30.03 -2.08 3.70
N ARG A 537 -30.45 -1.51 4.84
CA ARG A 537 -31.82 -1.72 5.40
C ARG A 537 -32.55 -0.43 5.78
N HIS A 538 -31.82 0.64 6.07
CA HIS A 538 -32.33 1.91 6.59
C HIS A 538 -31.76 3.10 5.80
N LYS A 539 -32.03 3.12 4.48
CA LYS A 539 -31.47 4.09 3.50
C LYS A 539 -31.62 5.56 3.94
N ALA A 540 -32.77 5.95 4.48
CA ALA A 540 -32.99 7.31 5.00
C ALA A 540 -32.08 7.67 6.19
N THR A 541 -31.85 6.71 7.09
CA THR A 541 -30.91 6.89 8.21
C THR A 541 -29.47 6.95 7.72
N ALA A 542 -29.10 6.09 6.76
CA ALA A 542 -27.79 6.11 6.12
C ALA A 542 -27.51 7.45 5.44
N PHE A 543 -28.48 7.98 4.69
CA PHE A 543 -28.39 9.30 4.05
C PHE A 543 -28.18 10.42 5.08
N ARG A 544 -28.98 10.43 6.17
CA ARG A 544 -28.83 11.42 7.24
C ARG A 544 -27.46 11.36 7.91
N ILE A 545 -26.97 10.17 8.24
CA ILE A 545 -25.64 10.00 8.84
C ILE A 545 -24.55 10.43 7.85
N PHE A 546 -24.70 10.09 6.57
CA PHE A 546 -23.77 10.51 5.54
C PHE A 546 -23.67 12.04 5.45
N LYS A 547 -24.80 12.74 5.26
CA LYS A 547 -24.81 14.21 5.15
C LYS A 547 -24.34 14.93 6.41
N THR A 548 -24.69 14.43 7.59
CA THR A 548 -24.38 15.13 8.86
C THR A 548 -23.00 14.81 9.43
N ARG A 549 -22.45 13.62 9.16
CA ARG A 549 -21.23 13.13 9.82
C ARG A 549 -20.15 12.65 8.85
N CYS A 550 -20.48 12.25 7.63
CA CYS A 550 -19.51 11.71 6.67
C CYS A 550 -19.05 12.73 5.64
N ALA A 551 -19.96 13.62 5.19
CA ALA A 551 -19.68 14.63 4.15
C ALA A 551 -18.60 15.68 4.53
N ALA A 552 -18.26 15.75 5.82
CA ALA A 552 -17.19 16.59 6.37
C ALA A 552 -15.83 15.86 6.48
N ILE A 553 -15.76 14.58 6.11
CA ILE A 553 -14.57 13.73 6.19
C ILE A 553 -13.92 13.65 4.80
N ASP A 554 -12.67 13.20 4.73
CA ASP A 554 -11.99 12.99 3.46
C ASP A 554 -12.80 12.10 2.47
N PRO A 555 -12.98 12.51 1.20
CA PRO A 555 -13.83 11.80 0.25
C PRO A 555 -13.36 10.40 -0.17
N GLY A 556 -12.10 10.02 0.12
CA GLY A 556 -11.49 8.76 -0.34
C GLY A 556 -12.22 7.48 0.10
N GLY A 557 -13.05 7.55 1.15
CA GLY A 557 -13.84 6.42 1.67
C GLY A 557 -15.33 6.40 1.30
N TRP A 558 -15.82 7.36 0.51
CA TRP A 558 -17.26 7.55 0.27
C TRP A 558 -17.85 6.64 -0.81
N ALA A 559 -17.01 6.06 -1.66
CA ALA A 559 -17.43 5.30 -2.84
C ALA A 559 -18.47 4.22 -2.52
N ASN A 560 -18.21 3.43 -1.47
CA ASN A 560 -19.04 2.29 -1.10
C ASN A 560 -20.39 2.65 -0.48
N ILE A 561 -20.61 3.92 -0.09
CA ILE A 561 -21.88 4.39 0.45
C ILE A 561 -22.67 5.25 -0.53
N LEU A 562 -21.99 6.01 -1.38
CA LEU A 562 -22.64 6.88 -2.35
C LEU A 562 -23.47 6.09 -3.36
N LEU A 563 -22.95 4.98 -3.90
CA LEU A 563 -23.71 4.17 -4.86
C LEU A 563 -25.03 3.62 -4.26
N PRO A 564 -25.06 2.96 -3.09
CA PRO A 564 -26.32 2.56 -2.44
C PRO A 564 -27.29 3.70 -2.16
N LEU A 565 -26.81 4.89 -1.80
CA LEU A 565 -27.66 6.06 -1.55
C LEU A 565 -28.24 6.63 -2.85
N CYS A 566 -27.45 6.69 -3.93
CA CYS A 566 -27.94 7.04 -5.26
C CYS A 566 -28.98 6.03 -5.73
N GLN A 567 -28.74 4.72 -5.61
CA GLN A 567 -29.73 3.68 -5.91
C GLN A 567 -31.03 3.82 -5.11
N ALA A 568 -30.94 4.38 -3.90
CA ALA A 568 -32.10 4.65 -3.04
C ALA A 568 -32.85 5.95 -3.39
N GLY A 569 -32.43 6.69 -4.43
CA GLY A 569 -33.09 7.91 -4.90
C GLY A 569 -32.53 9.21 -4.33
N TYR A 570 -31.39 9.18 -3.62
CA TYR A 570 -30.76 10.38 -3.06
C TYR A 570 -29.71 11.03 -3.99
N GLY A 571 -29.64 10.61 -5.26
CA GLY A 571 -28.59 11.06 -6.19
C GLY A 571 -28.56 12.57 -6.40
N ALA A 572 -29.72 13.21 -6.52
CA ALA A 572 -29.83 14.66 -6.71
C ALA A 572 -29.24 15.45 -5.53
N GLN A 573 -29.43 14.97 -4.30
CA GLN A 573 -28.97 15.63 -3.07
C GLN A 573 -27.48 15.36 -2.74
N LEU A 574 -26.82 14.51 -3.54
CA LEU A 574 -25.43 14.04 -3.32
C LEU A 574 -24.46 14.49 -4.41
N GLN A 575 -24.88 15.32 -5.38
CA GLN A 575 -24.03 15.73 -6.50
C GLN A 575 -22.71 16.38 -6.07
N ASP A 576 -22.74 17.26 -5.06
CA ASP A 576 -21.55 17.94 -4.56
C ASP A 576 -20.58 16.99 -3.86
N GLU A 577 -21.09 16.02 -3.09
CA GLU A 577 -20.26 15.00 -2.45
C GLU A 577 -19.64 14.06 -3.49
N MET A 578 -20.43 13.61 -4.47
CA MET A 578 -19.92 12.74 -5.53
C MET A 578 -18.86 13.43 -6.40
N ARG A 579 -19.04 14.73 -6.72
CA ARG A 579 -18.05 15.52 -7.47
C ARG A 579 -16.73 15.62 -6.71
N ARG A 580 -16.77 16.04 -5.44
CA ARG A 580 -15.58 16.13 -4.57
C ARG A 580 -14.85 14.79 -4.42
N ALA A 581 -15.60 13.69 -4.33
CA ALA A 581 -15.02 12.35 -4.25
C ALA A 581 -14.34 11.91 -5.55
N LEU A 582 -14.95 12.25 -6.70
CA LEU A 582 -14.39 11.92 -8.00
C LEU A 582 -13.16 12.78 -8.34
N GLU A 583 -13.13 14.07 -7.96
CA GLU A 583 -11.93 14.91 -8.10
C GLU A 583 -10.72 14.32 -7.37
N LYS A 584 -10.95 13.75 -6.18
CA LYS A 584 -9.88 13.13 -5.39
C LYS A 584 -9.49 11.74 -5.89
N THR A 585 -10.44 10.98 -6.43
CA THR A 585 -10.22 9.62 -6.95
C THR A 585 -10.87 9.45 -8.33
N PRO A 586 -10.29 10.05 -9.39
CA PRO A 586 -10.92 10.14 -10.72
C PRO A 586 -11.23 8.78 -11.35
N GLU A 587 -10.43 7.77 -11.01
CA GLU A 587 -10.53 6.42 -11.56
C GLU A 587 -11.29 5.44 -10.65
N ASN A 588 -12.02 5.94 -9.66
CA ASN A 588 -12.83 5.09 -8.79
C ASN A 588 -14.13 4.66 -9.49
N HIS A 589 -14.14 3.44 -10.03
CA HIS A 589 -15.29 2.90 -10.76
C HIS A 589 -16.60 2.90 -9.98
N VAL A 590 -16.59 2.74 -8.64
CA VAL A 590 -17.81 2.76 -7.81
C VAL A 590 -18.39 4.17 -7.72
N LEU A 591 -17.55 5.21 -7.64
CA LEU A 591 -17.99 6.61 -7.68
C LEU A 591 -18.54 7.00 -9.05
N LEU A 592 -17.88 6.58 -10.12
CA LEU A 592 -18.36 6.78 -11.49
C LEU A 592 -19.74 6.13 -11.68
N LEU A 593 -19.99 4.96 -11.08
CA LEU A 593 -21.32 4.34 -11.11
C LEU A 593 -22.36 5.08 -10.26
N ALA A 594 -21.96 5.67 -9.13
CA ALA A 594 -22.86 6.51 -8.33
C ALA A 594 -23.31 7.75 -9.13
N HIS A 595 -22.38 8.40 -9.84
CA HIS A 595 -22.67 9.50 -10.77
C HIS A 595 -23.58 9.06 -11.91
N ALA A 596 -23.31 7.90 -12.53
CA ALA A 596 -24.16 7.38 -13.60
C ALA A 596 -25.62 7.19 -13.16
N VAL A 597 -25.83 6.62 -11.96
CA VAL A 597 -27.17 6.45 -11.37
C VAL A 597 -27.84 7.80 -11.09
N ALA A 598 -27.10 8.77 -10.56
CA ALA A 598 -27.63 10.08 -10.22
C ALA A 598 -27.98 10.94 -11.46
N CYS A 599 -27.10 11.01 -12.47
CA CYS A 599 -27.36 11.69 -13.74
C CYS A 599 -28.63 11.19 -14.38
N ARG A 600 -28.83 9.87 -14.35
CA ARG A 600 -30.03 9.28 -14.90
C ARG A 600 -31.30 9.62 -14.11
N GLN A 601 -31.25 9.58 -12.79
CA GLN A 601 -32.40 10.00 -11.96
C GLN A 601 -32.80 11.46 -12.25
N ALA A 602 -31.85 12.29 -12.69
CA ALA A 602 -32.08 13.65 -13.13
C ALA A 602 -32.49 13.77 -14.62
N GLY A 603 -32.58 12.67 -15.36
CA GLY A 603 -32.93 12.66 -16.80
C GLY A 603 -31.78 12.95 -17.76
N ASP A 604 -30.54 13.06 -17.26
CA ASP A 604 -29.33 13.30 -18.07
C ASP A 604 -28.71 11.97 -18.52
N GLU A 605 -29.27 11.42 -19.59
CA GLU A 605 -28.95 10.07 -20.08
C GLU A 605 -27.54 10.01 -20.73
N ASP A 606 -27.11 11.09 -21.37
CA ASP A 606 -25.79 11.19 -22.01
C ASP A 606 -24.65 11.13 -20.97
N ARG A 607 -24.72 11.96 -19.92
CA ARG A 607 -23.71 11.92 -18.84
C ARG A 607 -23.77 10.64 -18.04
N ALA A 608 -24.97 10.07 -17.86
CA ALA A 608 -25.12 8.78 -17.22
C ALA A 608 -24.35 7.68 -17.99
N MET A 609 -24.46 7.67 -19.31
CA MET A 609 -23.76 6.73 -20.18
C MET A 609 -22.25 7.00 -20.24
N GLU A 610 -21.82 8.26 -20.23
CA GLU A 610 -20.40 8.62 -20.15
C GLU A 610 -19.74 8.07 -18.89
N TYR A 611 -20.31 8.35 -17.72
CA TYR A 611 -19.78 7.86 -16.44
C TYR A 611 -19.83 6.33 -16.35
N ALA A 612 -20.89 5.69 -16.85
CA ALA A 612 -20.99 4.23 -16.86
C ALA A 612 -19.94 3.57 -17.77
N ARG A 613 -19.67 4.13 -18.96
CA ARG A 613 -18.61 3.66 -19.87
C ARG A 613 -17.24 3.85 -19.25
N HIS A 614 -17.01 4.99 -18.60
CA HIS A 614 -15.76 5.26 -17.92
C HIS A 614 -15.53 4.26 -16.77
N ALA A 615 -16.52 4.05 -15.91
CA ALA A 615 -16.45 3.05 -14.84
C ALA A 615 -16.15 1.64 -15.39
N HIS A 616 -16.78 1.28 -16.52
CA HIS A 616 -16.60 -0.01 -17.18
C HIS A 616 -15.18 -0.20 -17.74
N ARG A 617 -14.57 0.84 -18.32
CA ARG A 617 -13.18 0.78 -18.81
C ARG A 617 -12.19 0.53 -17.67
N LEU A 618 -12.38 1.17 -16.53
CA LEU A 618 -11.48 1.09 -15.38
C LEU A 618 -11.62 -0.23 -14.63
N HIS A 619 -12.86 -0.67 -14.42
CA HIS A 619 -13.13 -1.95 -13.76
C HIS A 619 -14.44 -2.53 -14.33
N PRO A 620 -14.36 -3.43 -15.31
CA PRO A 620 -15.54 -4.04 -15.90
C PRO A 620 -16.20 -4.98 -14.87
N GLY A 621 -17.10 -4.43 -14.06
CA GLY A 621 -17.92 -5.13 -13.05
C GLY A 621 -19.37 -5.35 -13.49
N GLN A 622 -20.10 -6.24 -12.82
CA GLN A 622 -21.50 -6.57 -13.17
C GLN A 622 -22.40 -5.34 -13.27
N PHE A 623 -22.27 -4.39 -12.33
CA PHE A 623 -23.15 -3.23 -12.27
C PHE A 623 -22.93 -2.26 -13.43
N SER A 624 -21.67 -1.96 -13.79
CA SER A 624 -21.36 -1.12 -14.98
C SER A 624 -21.79 -1.80 -16.28
N THR A 625 -21.67 -3.13 -16.35
CA THR A 625 -22.07 -3.90 -17.54
C THR A 625 -23.57 -3.94 -17.71
N PHE A 626 -24.31 -4.26 -16.65
CA PHE A 626 -25.77 -4.23 -16.66
C PHE A 626 -26.31 -2.84 -16.97
N PHE A 627 -25.70 -1.79 -16.39
CA PHE A 627 -26.07 -0.40 -16.68
C PHE A 627 -25.85 -0.08 -18.17
N LEU A 628 -24.75 -0.50 -18.78
CA LEU A 628 -24.50 -0.28 -20.21
C LEU A 628 -25.37 -1.16 -21.12
N GLU A 629 -25.61 -2.43 -20.78
CA GLU A 629 -26.41 -3.35 -21.59
C GLU A 629 -27.89 -2.97 -21.63
N ARG A 630 -28.43 -2.51 -20.49
CA ARG A 630 -29.84 -2.12 -20.38
C ARG A 630 -30.10 -0.75 -21.02
N HIS A 631 -29.08 0.09 -21.19
CA HIS A 631 -29.25 1.51 -21.57
C HIS A 631 -28.42 1.96 -22.79
N GLY A 632 -27.54 1.11 -23.32
CA GLY A 632 -26.60 1.41 -24.40
C GLY A 632 -27.03 0.98 -25.80
N LYS A 633 -28.33 0.81 -26.08
CA LYS A 633 -28.80 0.49 -27.44
C LYS A 633 -28.78 1.71 -28.36
N ALA A 634 -27.58 2.16 -28.73
CA ALA A 634 -27.30 2.91 -29.96
C ALA A 634 -25.77 3.06 -30.14
N ALA A 635 -25.14 2.17 -30.91
CA ALA A 635 -24.02 2.47 -31.85
C ALA A 635 -23.24 1.19 -32.27
N ALA A 636 -23.41 0.85 -33.54
CA ALA A 636 -22.46 0.26 -34.51
C ALA A 636 -21.66 -1.02 -34.17
N ARG A 637 -22.01 -2.09 -34.92
CA ARG A 637 -21.16 -3.23 -35.28
C ARG A 637 -20.41 -2.92 -36.59
N THR A 638 -19.14 -3.30 -36.67
CA THR A 638 -18.46 -3.62 -37.94
C THR A 638 -17.51 -4.80 -37.70
N PRO A 639 -17.58 -5.92 -38.45
CA PRO A 639 -16.66 -7.04 -38.29
C PRO A 639 -15.47 -6.94 -39.25
N ALA A 640 -14.26 -7.22 -38.75
CA ALA A 640 -13.12 -7.61 -39.58
C ALA A 640 -13.00 -9.14 -39.61
N ARG A 641 -12.58 -9.67 -40.75
CA ARG A 641 -12.55 -11.09 -41.14
C ARG A 641 -11.33 -11.82 -40.52
N PRO A 642 -11.44 -13.04 -39.95
CA PRO A 642 -10.28 -13.77 -39.44
C PRO A 642 -9.64 -14.69 -40.51
N GLU A 643 -8.32 -14.84 -40.41
CA GLU A 643 -7.50 -15.83 -41.11
C GLU A 643 -7.63 -17.22 -40.45
N GLN A 644 -7.27 -18.27 -41.22
CA GLN A 644 -7.58 -19.69 -40.98
C GLN A 644 -7.01 -20.28 -39.66
N PRO A 645 -7.68 -21.30 -39.07
CA PRO A 645 -7.22 -21.98 -37.85
C PRO A 645 -6.02 -22.90 -38.10
N THR A 646 -5.08 -22.90 -37.14
CA THR A 646 -3.87 -23.73 -37.10
C THR A 646 -4.18 -25.19 -36.69
N PRO A 647 -3.33 -26.19 -37.03
CA PRO A 647 -3.64 -27.61 -36.86
C PRO A 647 -3.64 -28.09 -35.40
N ILE A 648 -4.48 -29.10 -35.13
CA ILE A 648 -4.70 -29.77 -33.85
C ILE A 648 -3.39 -30.40 -33.31
N PRO A 649 -2.96 -30.11 -32.06
CA PRO A 649 -1.78 -30.74 -31.45
C PRO A 649 -1.98 -32.25 -31.20
N ALA A 650 -0.87 -33.00 -31.19
CA ALA A 650 -0.79 -34.46 -31.00
C ALA A 650 -1.52 -34.98 -29.74
N PRO A 651 -1.98 -36.25 -29.72
CA PRO A 651 -2.85 -36.78 -28.67
C PRO A 651 -2.22 -36.74 -27.28
N ILE A 652 -2.91 -36.08 -26.35
CA ILE A 652 -2.54 -36.06 -24.94
C ILE A 652 -2.95 -37.37 -24.29
N GLU A 653 -1.96 -38.13 -23.82
CA GLU A 653 -2.15 -39.24 -22.89
C GLU A 653 -2.85 -38.71 -21.64
N ASN A 654 -4.09 -39.16 -21.38
CA ASN A 654 -4.97 -38.80 -20.24
C ASN A 654 -6.00 -37.67 -20.44
N LEU A 655 -6.57 -37.55 -21.64
CA LEU A 655 -7.78 -36.74 -21.86
C LEU A 655 -9.01 -37.35 -21.13
N CYS A 656 -9.73 -36.57 -20.33
CA CYS A 656 -10.97 -37.01 -19.69
C CYS A 656 -12.12 -37.00 -20.71
N ARG A 657 -12.57 -38.19 -21.16
CA ARG A 657 -13.54 -38.37 -22.25
C ARG A 657 -14.99 -38.40 -21.79
N ASN A 658 -15.40 -37.36 -21.06
CA ASN A 658 -16.78 -37.20 -20.61
C ASN A 658 -17.34 -35.86 -21.09
N VAL A 659 -18.63 -35.82 -21.39
CA VAL A 659 -19.38 -34.58 -21.64
C VAL A 659 -20.59 -34.55 -20.71
N MET A 660 -20.73 -33.47 -19.96
CA MET A 660 -21.88 -33.22 -19.09
C MET A 660 -22.73 -32.09 -19.63
N LEU A 661 -24.02 -32.38 -19.75
CA LEU A 661 -25.08 -31.43 -20.02
C LEU A 661 -26.05 -31.44 -18.83
N TYR A 662 -26.78 -30.34 -18.63
CA TYR A 662 -27.76 -30.23 -17.55
C TYR A 662 -29.08 -29.66 -18.05
N TRP A 663 -30.18 -30.30 -17.64
CA TRP A 663 -31.54 -29.79 -17.78
C TRP A 663 -32.37 -30.18 -16.56
N ALA A 664 -32.90 -29.21 -15.81
CA ALA A 664 -33.43 -29.48 -14.47
C ALA A 664 -34.57 -30.53 -14.44
N ASP A 665 -35.42 -30.58 -15.46
CA ASP A 665 -36.53 -31.52 -15.54
C ASP A 665 -36.10 -32.91 -16.03
N ASP A 666 -36.65 -33.97 -15.44
CA ASP A 666 -36.39 -35.35 -15.86
C ASP A 666 -36.91 -35.68 -17.26
N THR A 667 -37.87 -34.89 -17.77
CA THR A 667 -38.43 -35.03 -19.11
C THR A 667 -38.08 -33.80 -19.96
N PRO A 668 -36.85 -33.71 -20.51
CA PRO A 668 -36.43 -32.57 -21.32
C PRO A 668 -37.26 -32.47 -22.60
N PRO A 669 -37.55 -31.27 -23.13
CA PRO A 669 -38.31 -31.12 -24.38
C PRO A 669 -37.53 -31.66 -25.59
N PRO A 670 -38.20 -31.98 -26.72
CA PRO A 670 -37.56 -32.52 -27.92
C PRO A 670 -36.33 -31.72 -28.37
N SER A 671 -36.45 -30.39 -28.39
CA SER A 671 -35.34 -29.52 -28.82
C SER A 671 -34.10 -29.57 -27.91
N VAL A 672 -34.23 -30.01 -26.66
CA VAL A 672 -33.09 -30.28 -25.77
C VAL A 672 -32.47 -31.64 -26.08
N ARG A 673 -33.30 -32.67 -26.33
CA ARG A 673 -32.83 -33.99 -26.77
C ARG A 673 -32.07 -33.91 -28.09
N ASP A 674 -32.49 -33.06 -29.01
CA ASP A 674 -31.80 -32.84 -30.29
C ASP A 674 -30.38 -32.25 -30.09
N VAL A 675 -30.19 -31.40 -29.08
CA VAL A 675 -28.85 -30.87 -28.73
C VAL A 675 -27.99 -31.98 -28.13
N VAL A 676 -28.55 -32.78 -27.22
CA VAL A 676 -27.84 -33.95 -26.64
C VAL A 676 -27.44 -34.94 -27.73
N GLY A 677 -28.32 -35.21 -28.68
CA GLY A 677 -28.04 -36.08 -29.83
C GLY A 677 -26.86 -35.59 -30.68
N GLN A 678 -26.76 -34.27 -30.92
CA GLN A 678 -25.59 -33.69 -31.60
C GLN A 678 -24.28 -33.89 -30.82
N TRP A 679 -24.32 -33.79 -29.48
CA TRP A 679 -23.15 -34.10 -28.65
C TRP A 679 -22.79 -35.59 -28.71
N GLN A 680 -23.78 -36.49 -28.69
CA GLN A 680 -23.55 -37.94 -28.81
C GLN A 680 -23.00 -38.34 -30.19
N GLU A 681 -23.46 -37.68 -31.26
CA GLU A 681 -23.00 -37.93 -32.63
C GLU A 681 -21.54 -37.46 -32.82
N ILE A 682 -21.22 -36.23 -32.41
CA ILE A 682 -19.86 -35.67 -32.59
C ILE A 682 -18.84 -36.31 -31.63
N TYR A 683 -19.29 -36.74 -30.45
CA TYR A 683 -18.45 -37.37 -29.43
C TYR A 683 -18.85 -38.83 -29.19
N ALA A 684 -19.03 -39.59 -30.26
CA ALA A 684 -19.45 -41.00 -30.19
C ALA A 684 -18.56 -41.90 -29.31
N ASP A 685 -17.26 -41.55 -29.19
CA ASP A 685 -16.28 -42.29 -28.37
C ASP A 685 -16.17 -41.77 -26.92
N TRP A 686 -17.04 -40.84 -26.51
CA TRP A 686 -17.05 -40.24 -25.16
C TRP A 686 -18.34 -40.55 -24.44
N THR A 687 -18.31 -40.49 -23.12
CA THR A 687 -19.52 -40.61 -22.30
C THR A 687 -20.25 -39.27 -22.25
N VAL A 688 -21.34 -39.13 -23.00
CA VAL A 688 -22.21 -37.94 -22.98
C VAL A 688 -23.41 -38.18 -22.06
N THR A 689 -23.52 -37.40 -20.99
CA THR A 689 -24.57 -37.55 -19.97
C THR A 689 -25.37 -36.25 -19.82
N LEU A 690 -26.70 -36.37 -19.87
CA LEU A 690 -27.63 -35.31 -19.47
C LEU A 690 -28.10 -35.56 -18.04
N PHE A 691 -27.79 -34.63 -17.13
CA PHE A 691 -28.27 -34.67 -15.76
C PHE A 691 -29.51 -33.81 -15.56
N SER A 692 -30.37 -34.26 -14.65
CA SER A 692 -31.52 -33.54 -14.11
C SER A 692 -31.26 -33.09 -12.69
N GLN A 693 -32.18 -32.31 -12.11
CA GLN A 693 -32.07 -31.95 -10.70
C GLN A 693 -32.06 -33.20 -9.80
N ALA A 694 -32.90 -34.20 -10.12
CA ALA A 694 -32.99 -35.44 -9.35
C ALA A 694 -31.71 -36.28 -9.48
N SER A 695 -31.24 -36.52 -10.70
CA SER A 695 -30.04 -37.34 -10.92
C SER A 695 -28.75 -36.65 -10.47
N ALA A 696 -28.65 -35.32 -10.62
CA ALA A 696 -27.54 -34.54 -10.07
C ALA A 696 -27.52 -34.56 -8.53
N GLY A 697 -28.67 -34.42 -7.89
CA GLY A 697 -28.79 -34.48 -6.43
C GLY A 697 -28.40 -35.85 -5.86
N ALA A 698 -28.85 -36.94 -6.49
CA ALA A 698 -28.47 -38.29 -6.12
C ALA A 698 -26.96 -38.53 -6.32
N TRP A 699 -26.42 -38.10 -7.46
CA TRP A 699 -25.00 -38.20 -7.76
C TRP A 699 -24.13 -37.44 -6.76
N LEU A 700 -24.51 -36.20 -6.40
CA LEU A 700 -23.76 -35.41 -5.39
C LEU A 700 -23.78 -36.08 -4.03
N GLN A 701 -24.90 -36.68 -3.64
CA GLN A 701 -25.01 -37.38 -2.36
C GLN A 701 -24.09 -38.60 -2.31
N ASP A 702 -24.06 -39.37 -3.39
CA ASP A 702 -23.23 -40.57 -3.51
C ASP A 702 -21.72 -40.25 -3.60
N ARG A 703 -21.36 -39.27 -4.43
CA ARG A 703 -19.96 -38.99 -4.79
C ARG A 703 -19.29 -37.89 -3.97
N CYS A 704 -20.06 -36.88 -3.52
CA CYS A 704 -19.55 -35.72 -2.80
C CYS A 704 -20.04 -35.64 -1.34
N GLY A 705 -20.98 -36.50 -0.95
CA GLY A 705 -21.51 -36.59 0.40
C GLY A 705 -22.72 -35.70 0.68
N VAL A 706 -23.34 -35.96 1.84
CA VAL A 706 -24.66 -35.42 2.21
C VAL A 706 -24.70 -33.89 2.33
N GLU A 707 -23.62 -33.25 2.78
CA GLU A 707 -23.58 -31.80 2.98
C GLU A 707 -23.55 -31.02 1.67
N ILE A 708 -22.78 -31.48 0.67
CA ILE A 708 -22.75 -30.86 -0.66
C ILE A 708 -24.10 -31.05 -1.34
N ALA A 709 -24.68 -32.25 -1.26
CA ALA A 709 -26.02 -32.52 -1.79
C ALA A 709 -27.11 -31.67 -1.10
N ARG A 710 -26.96 -31.38 0.20
CA ARG A 710 -27.85 -30.49 0.95
C ARG A 710 -27.75 -29.04 0.46
N LEU A 711 -26.54 -28.54 0.18
CA LEU A 711 -26.37 -27.19 -0.36
C LEU A 711 -26.92 -27.08 -1.79
N PHE A 712 -26.72 -28.08 -2.64
CA PHE A 712 -27.33 -28.14 -3.96
C PHE A 712 -28.86 -28.06 -3.90
N ARG A 713 -29.49 -28.78 -2.95
CA ARG A 713 -30.94 -28.71 -2.72
C ARG A 713 -31.45 -27.33 -2.29
N LYS A 714 -30.56 -26.44 -1.83
CA LYS A 714 -30.91 -25.04 -1.56
C LYS A 714 -30.91 -24.16 -2.80
N CYS A 715 -30.33 -24.58 -3.92
CA CYS A 715 -30.37 -23.80 -5.15
C CYS A 715 -31.82 -23.75 -5.70
N ARG A 716 -32.47 -22.59 -5.61
CA ARG A 716 -33.87 -22.43 -6.07
C ARG A 716 -33.98 -22.47 -7.59
N LEU A 717 -33.04 -21.84 -8.29
CA LEU A 717 -33.15 -21.60 -9.73
C LEU A 717 -32.44 -22.70 -10.53
N PRO A 718 -33.03 -23.21 -11.64
CA PRO A 718 -32.38 -24.21 -12.49
C PRO A 718 -30.98 -23.83 -12.97
N ALA A 719 -30.76 -22.57 -13.34
CA ALA A 719 -29.44 -22.08 -13.76
C ALA A 719 -28.40 -22.14 -12.62
N MET A 720 -28.84 -21.84 -11.40
CA MET A 720 -28.00 -21.92 -10.19
C MET A 720 -27.65 -23.37 -9.85
N GLN A 721 -28.59 -24.30 -10.02
CA GLN A 721 -28.35 -25.73 -9.86
C GLN A 721 -27.28 -26.20 -10.86
N ALA A 722 -27.42 -25.83 -12.14
CA ALA A 722 -26.44 -26.16 -13.17
C ALA A 722 -25.04 -25.57 -12.86
N ASP A 723 -24.98 -24.31 -12.44
CA ASP A 723 -23.76 -23.62 -12.01
C ASP A 723 -23.06 -24.33 -10.84
N PHE A 724 -23.83 -24.76 -9.83
CA PHE A 724 -23.29 -25.49 -8.69
C PHE A 724 -22.78 -26.88 -9.11
N PHE A 725 -23.63 -27.66 -9.79
CA PHE A 725 -23.35 -29.06 -10.10
C PHE A 725 -22.15 -29.24 -11.05
N ARG A 726 -22.03 -28.39 -12.08
CA ARG A 726 -20.96 -28.52 -13.10
C ARG A 726 -19.55 -28.49 -12.52
N VAL A 727 -19.35 -27.78 -11.41
CA VAL A 727 -18.05 -27.67 -10.75
C VAL A 727 -17.68 -28.98 -10.06
N PHE A 728 -18.58 -29.52 -9.24
CA PHE A 728 -18.32 -30.78 -8.50
C PHE A 728 -18.23 -31.98 -9.43
N TRP A 729 -19.11 -32.05 -10.44
CA TRP A 729 -19.02 -33.09 -11.46
C TRP A 729 -17.66 -33.07 -12.17
N ALA A 730 -17.20 -31.89 -12.61
CA ALA A 730 -15.94 -31.76 -13.33
C ALA A 730 -14.71 -32.06 -12.45
N ILE A 731 -14.78 -31.82 -11.14
CA ILE A 731 -13.72 -32.23 -10.20
C ILE A 731 -13.61 -33.75 -10.13
N GLU A 732 -14.73 -34.48 -10.04
CA GLU A 732 -14.74 -35.93 -9.85
C GLU A 732 -14.53 -36.73 -11.13
N GLU A 733 -15.09 -36.28 -12.25
CA GLU A 733 -15.09 -37.02 -13.51
C GLU A 733 -14.13 -36.44 -14.54
N GLY A 734 -13.90 -35.12 -14.50
CA GLY A 734 -13.23 -34.40 -15.58
C GLY A 734 -14.00 -34.48 -16.91
N GLY A 735 -13.57 -33.69 -17.89
CA GLY A 735 -14.17 -33.63 -19.22
C GLY A 735 -14.78 -32.27 -19.52
N ILE A 736 -15.73 -32.25 -20.44
CA ILE A 736 -16.36 -31.04 -20.94
C ILE A 736 -17.70 -30.83 -20.26
N TYR A 737 -17.93 -29.63 -19.74
CA TYR A 737 -19.27 -29.15 -19.46
C TYR A 737 -19.74 -28.23 -20.60
N SER A 738 -21.02 -28.31 -20.97
CA SER A 738 -21.64 -27.34 -21.88
C SER A 738 -23.07 -26.98 -21.47
N ASP A 739 -23.42 -25.71 -21.57
CA ASP A 739 -24.81 -25.27 -21.50
C ASP A 739 -25.59 -25.79 -22.72
N ILE A 740 -26.85 -26.19 -22.54
CA ILE A 740 -27.78 -26.58 -23.62
C ILE A 740 -27.95 -25.50 -24.71
N THR A 741 -27.58 -24.24 -24.40
CA THR A 741 -27.55 -23.15 -25.38
C THR A 741 -26.46 -23.27 -26.45
N LEU A 742 -25.59 -24.28 -26.33
CA LEU A 742 -24.47 -24.56 -27.23
C LEU A 742 -24.61 -25.97 -27.82
N ALA A 743 -24.36 -26.07 -29.12
CA ALA A 743 -24.26 -27.34 -29.84
C ALA A 743 -22.84 -27.48 -30.42
N PRO A 744 -22.27 -28.69 -30.47
CA PRO A 744 -20.92 -28.89 -30.96
C PRO A 744 -20.84 -28.74 -32.48
N LEU A 745 -19.69 -28.30 -32.97
CA LEU A 745 -19.35 -28.26 -34.40
C LEU A 745 -18.33 -29.35 -34.76
N VAL A 746 -17.31 -29.53 -33.91
CA VAL A 746 -16.25 -30.52 -34.06
C VAL A 746 -15.75 -30.97 -32.69
N CYS A 747 -15.00 -32.06 -32.63
CA CYS A 747 -14.29 -32.46 -31.42
C CYS A 747 -13.23 -31.40 -31.05
N PRO A 748 -13.24 -30.84 -29.83
CA PRO A 748 -12.49 -29.66 -29.50
C PRO A 748 -11.03 -29.98 -29.22
N GLY A 749 -10.16 -29.47 -30.09
CA GLY A 749 -8.72 -29.42 -29.85
C GLY A 749 -8.35 -28.63 -28.59
N PHE A 750 -9.24 -27.77 -28.07
CA PHE A 750 -8.95 -27.00 -26.87
C PHE A 750 -8.91 -27.82 -25.58
N ALA A 751 -9.60 -28.96 -25.54
CA ALA A 751 -9.46 -29.92 -24.45
C ALA A 751 -8.05 -30.58 -24.47
N ALA A 752 -7.38 -30.51 -25.62
CA ALA A 752 -6.04 -31.04 -25.84
C ALA A 752 -4.92 -29.98 -25.72
N THR A 753 -5.10 -28.94 -24.91
CA THR A 753 -4.07 -27.91 -24.65
C THR A 753 -3.04 -28.30 -23.58
N GLY A 754 -3.28 -29.40 -22.86
CA GLY A 754 -2.45 -29.86 -21.73
C GLY A 754 -2.74 -29.15 -20.40
N LYS A 755 -3.60 -28.12 -20.41
CA LYS A 755 -4.07 -27.38 -19.23
C LYS A 755 -5.02 -28.21 -18.37
N ASP A 756 -5.06 -27.91 -17.08
CA ASP A 756 -5.93 -28.58 -16.11
C ASP A 756 -7.36 -28.03 -16.13
N LEU A 757 -7.52 -26.78 -16.53
CA LEU A 757 -8.81 -26.13 -16.75
C LEU A 757 -8.71 -25.21 -17.96
N VAL A 758 -9.69 -25.26 -18.86
CA VAL A 758 -9.76 -24.39 -20.04
C VAL A 758 -11.13 -23.77 -20.14
N VAL A 759 -11.20 -22.44 -20.08
CA VAL A 759 -12.44 -21.67 -20.05
C VAL A 759 -12.56 -20.71 -21.23
N MET A 760 -13.78 -20.31 -21.57
CA MET A 760 -14.02 -19.30 -22.60
C MET A 760 -13.94 -17.89 -22.02
N ARG A 761 -13.26 -16.95 -22.72
CA ARG A 761 -13.30 -15.51 -22.46
C ARG A 761 -14.18 -14.82 -23.50
N ARG A 762 -15.24 -14.15 -23.05
CA ARG A 762 -16.15 -13.38 -23.92
C ARG A 762 -15.48 -12.11 -24.45
N PHE A 763 -16.01 -11.55 -25.55
CA PHE A 763 -15.57 -10.29 -26.16
C PHE A 763 -15.46 -9.10 -25.18
N HIS A 764 -16.19 -9.14 -24.06
CA HIS A 764 -16.11 -8.15 -22.98
C HIS A 764 -15.02 -8.44 -21.93
N GLY A 765 -14.05 -9.30 -22.26
CA GLY A 765 -12.83 -9.56 -21.49
C GLY A 765 -12.96 -10.53 -20.31
N ARG A 766 -14.15 -11.06 -19.99
CA ARG A 766 -14.34 -11.95 -18.83
C ARG A 766 -14.38 -13.41 -19.21
N ILE A 767 -13.83 -14.26 -18.34
CA ILE A 767 -14.07 -15.70 -18.38
C ILE A 767 -15.53 -16.04 -18.04
N VAL A 768 -16.06 -17.10 -18.64
CA VAL A 768 -17.43 -17.60 -18.38
C VAL A 768 -17.41 -19.12 -18.19
N ASN A 769 -18.39 -19.64 -17.46
CA ASN A 769 -18.53 -21.05 -17.12
C ASN A 769 -19.57 -21.79 -17.98
N SER A 770 -20.05 -21.18 -19.07
CA SER A 770 -21.08 -21.78 -19.96
C SER A 770 -20.56 -22.94 -20.80
N ILE A 771 -19.24 -23.04 -20.98
CA ILE A 771 -18.53 -24.16 -21.58
C ILE A 771 -17.09 -24.14 -21.07
N PHE A 772 -16.56 -25.30 -20.69
CA PHE A 772 -15.17 -25.46 -20.29
C PHE A 772 -14.75 -26.92 -20.37
N TYR A 773 -13.44 -27.17 -20.41
CA TYR A 773 -12.84 -28.48 -20.19
C TYR A 773 -12.07 -28.47 -18.86
N ALA A 774 -12.13 -29.57 -18.10
CA ALA A 774 -11.31 -29.74 -16.90
C ALA A 774 -10.71 -31.15 -16.82
N ARG A 775 -9.48 -31.23 -16.31
CA ARG A 775 -8.90 -32.49 -15.87
C ARG A 775 -9.56 -32.92 -14.55
N LYS A 776 -9.80 -34.22 -14.39
CA LYS A 776 -10.21 -34.80 -13.11
C LYS A 776 -9.27 -34.35 -11.98
N GLY A 777 -9.84 -33.87 -10.89
CA GLY A 777 -9.11 -33.40 -9.72
C GLY A 777 -8.51 -32.00 -9.82
N SER A 778 -8.84 -31.22 -10.87
CA SER A 778 -8.34 -29.86 -11.12
C SER A 778 -8.29 -29.00 -9.85
N ALA A 779 -7.09 -28.49 -9.53
CA ALA A 779 -6.87 -27.62 -8.38
C ALA A 779 -7.61 -26.28 -8.53
N ASP A 780 -7.71 -25.76 -9.75
CA ASP A 780 -8.46 -24.54 -10.06
C ASP A 780 -9.95 -24.72 -9.76
N LEU A 781 -10.56 -25.82 -10.21
CA LEU A 781 -11.97 -26.07 -9.88
C LEU A 781 -12.22 -26.30 -8.39
N LYS A 782 -11.25 -26.86 -7.64
CA LYS A 782 -11.37 -26.97 -6.17
C LYS A 782 -11.42 -25.60 -5.49
N GLN A 783 -10.68 -24.61 -5.99
CA GLN A 783 -10.75 -23.23 -5.50
C GLN A 783 -12.12 -22.61 -5.81
N VAL A 784 -12.65 -22.84 -7.01
CA VAL A 784 -14.01 -22.41 -7.38
C VAL A 784 -15.06 -23.07 -6.49
N ALA A 785 -14.97 -24.39 -6.29
CA ALA A 785 -15.89 -25.14 -5.43
C ALA A 785 -15.90 -24.60 -4.00
N TYR A 786 -14.73 -24.33 -3.44
CA TYR A 786 -14.60 -23.73 -2.11
C TYR A 786 -15.29 -22.36 -2.03
N HIS A 787 -15.08 -21.50 -3.03
CA HIS A 787 -15.74 -20.19 -3.10
C HIS A 787 -17.27 -20.31 -3.20
N ILE A 788 -17.76 -21.27 -3.96
CA ILE A 788 -19.21 -21.54 -4.08
C ILE A 788 -19.77 -22.06 -2.74
N LEU A 789 -19.09 -23.01 -2.08
CA LEU A 789 -19.53 -23.57 -0.80
C LEU A 789 -19.61 -22.50 0.30
N GLN A 790 -18.63 -21.60 0.33
CA GLN A 790 -18.61 -20.41 1.17
C GLN A 790 -19.83 -19.53 0.93
N ALA A 791 -20.03 -19.12 -0.32
CA ALA A 791 -21.12 -18.23 -0.71
C ALA A 791 -22.49 -18.85 -0.39
N MET A 792 -22.65 -20.14 -0.65
CA MET A 792 -23.87 -20.92 -0.38
C MET A 792 -24.14 -21.11 1.11
N SER A 793 -23.11 -21.37 1.92
CA SER A 793 -23.25 -21.61 3.36
C SER A 793 -23.56 -20.32 4.12
N LEU A 794 -22.93 -19.21 3.71
CA LEU A 794 -23.09 -17.90 4.34
C LEU A 794 -24.18 -17.04 3.70
N GLN A 795 -24.75 -17.48 2.56
CA GLN A 795 -25.71 -16.73 1.74
C GLN A 795 -25.23 -15.29 1.48
N THR A 796 -23.99 -15.17 1.00
CA THR A 796 -23.26 -13.89 0.91
C THR A 796 -23.92 -12.85 0.00
N ASP A 797 -24.70 -13.32 -0.97
CA ASP A 797 -25.40 -12.49 -1.97
C ASP A 797 -26.71 -13.16 -2.43
N GLN A 798 -27.55 -12.42 -3.14
CA GLN A 798 -28.81 -12.88 -3.76
C GLN A 798 -28.72 -12.92 -5.30
N ASN A 799 -27.50 -12.94 -5.85
CA ASN A 799 -27.26 -12.96 -7.29
C ASN A 799 -26.58 -14.27 -7.70
N VAL A 800 -27.23 -15.06 -8.57
CA VAL A 800 -26.69 -16.36 -9.03
C VAL A 800 -25.29 -16.20 -9.62
N TRP A 801 -25.05 -15.11 -10.35
CA TRP A 801 -23.75 -14.88 -10.99
C TRP A 801 -22.59 -14.76 -10.00
N SER A 802 -22.81 -14.15 -8.82
CA SER A 802 -21.76 -13.98 -7.81
C SER A 802 -21.62 -15.19 -6.89
N VAL A 803 -22.69 -15.97 -6.72
CA VAL A 803 -22.72 -17.10 -5.77
C VAL A 803 -22.27 -18.41 -6.42
N THR A 804 -22.75 -18.73 -7.62
CA THR A 804 -22.46 -20.00 -8.31
C THR A 804 -21.93 -19.81 -9.73
N GLY A 805 -22.26 -18.69 -10.38
CA GLY A 805 -21.94 -18.42 -11.78
C GLY A 805 -20.53 -17.85 -12.04
N PRO A 806 -20.31 -17.19 -13.20
CA PRO A 806 -18.99 -16.71 -13.60
C PRO A 806 -18.30 -15.78 -12.60
N GLY A 807 -19.05 -15.05 -11.78
CA GLY A 807 -18.49 -14.19 -10.74
C GLY A 807 -17.76 -14.95 -9.66
N ALA A 808 -18.31 -16.08 -9.24
CA ALA A 808 -17.66 -16.97 -8.28
C ALA A 808 -16.34 -17.53 -8.86
N TRP A 809 -16.34 -17.85 -10.15
CA TRP A 809 -15.14 -18.32 -10.86
C TRP A 809 -14.07 -17.24 -10.94
N ILE A 810 -14.44 -16.01 -11.31
CA ILE A 810 -13.52 -14.87 -11.39
C ILE A 810 -12.95 -14.53 -10.00
N ALA A 811 -13.77 -14.59 -8.96
CA ALA A 811 -13.33 -14.32 -7.59
C ALA A 811 -12.35 -15.38 -7.08
N ALA A 812 -12.49 -16.63 -7.52
CA ALA A 812 -11.60 -17.73 -7.16
C ALA A 812 -10.31 -17.76 -7.98
N LEU A 813 -10.40 -17.57 -9.30
CA LEU A 813 -9.31 -17.83 -10.24
C LEU A 813 -8.61 -16.57 -10.76
N GLY A 814 -9.24 -15.40 -10.63
CA GLY A 814 -8.86 -14.22 -11.41
C GLY A 814 -9.39 -14.30 -12.84
N GLN A 815 -8.76 -13.56 -13.77
CA GLN A 815 -9.21 -13.48 -15.17
C GLN A 815 -8.10 -13.77 -16.19
N GLU A 816 -6.87 -14.02 -15.76
CA GLU A 816 -5.72 -14.24 -16.64
C GLU A 816 -5.32 -15.71 -16.72
N GLU A 817 -4.65 -16.08 -17.82
CA GLU A 817 -4.11 -17.42 -17.98
C GLU A 817 -3.04 -17.70 -16.92
N THR A 818 -2.96 -18.96 -16.51
CA THR A 818 -1.93 -19.44 -15.59
C THR A 818 -1.24 -20.67 -16.19
N THR A 819 -0.33 -21.26 -15.45
CA THR A 819 0.30 -22.53 -15.84
C THR A 819 -0.75 -23.64 -15.99
N THR A 820 -1.80 -23.65 -15.17
CA THR A 820 -2.87 -24.67 -15.13
C THR A 820 -4.17 -24.24 -15.81
N LEU A 821 -4.47 -22.94 -15.85
CA LEU A 821 -5.67 -22.35 -16.47
C LEU A 821 -5.35 -21.83 -17.88
N GLY A 822 -6.01 -22.41 -18.89
CA GLY A 822 -6.03 -21.90 -20.27
C GLY A 822 -7.30 -21.10 -20.57
N ILE A 823 -7.20 -20.14 -21.48
CA ILE A 823 -8.32 -19.28 -21.88
C ILE A 823 -8.46 -19.27 -23.40
N ILE A 824 -9.67 -19.55 -23.89
CA ILE A 824 -9.99 -19.48 -25.31
C ILE A 824 -10.90 -18.27 -25.56
N PRO A 825 -10.56 -17.38 -26.51
CA PRO A 825 -11.46 -16.30 -26.92
C PRO A 825 -12.80 -16.83 -27.43
N ASP A 826 -13.90 -16.13 -27.15
CA ASP A 826 -15.23 -16.57 -27.59
C ASP A 826 -15.37 -16.62 -29.11
N GLN A 827 -14.69 -15.75 -29.85
CA GLN A 827 -14.61 -15.81 -31.29
C GLN A 827 -14.09 -17.18 -31.76
N GLU A 828 -12.94 -17.62 -31.27
CA GLU A 828 -12.36 -18.93 -31.60
C GLU A 828 -13.29 -20.07 -31.15
N MET A 829 -13.88 -19.95 -29.96
CA MET A 829 -14.84 -20.92 -29.43
C MET A 829 -16.04 -21.12 -30.36
N TYR A 830 -16.62 -20.03 -30.87
CA TYR A 830 -17.80 -20.06 -31.72
C TYR A 830 -17.52 -20.37 -33.19
N GLU A 831 -16.37 -19.97 -33.70
CA GLU A 831 -16.00 -20.20 -35.10
C GLU A 831 -15.53 -21.64 -35.31
N THR A 832 -14.92 -22.24 -34.28
CA THR A 832 -14.24 -23.53 -34.43
C THR A 832 -15.02 -24.66 -33.77
N TYR A 833 -15.46 -24.49 -32.52
CA TYR A 833 -15.80 -25.64 -31.67
C TYR A 833 -17.29 -25.80 -31.39
N VAL A 834 -18.04 -24.70 -31.21
CA VAL A 834 -19.47 -24.75 -30.88
C VAL A 834 -20.28 -23.67 -31.59
N LYS A 835 -21.55 -23.94 -31.84
CA LYS A 835 -22.53 -22.95 -32.31
C LYS A 835 -23.62 -22.74 -31.27
N ARG A 836 -24.40 -21.66 -31.41
CA ARG A 836 -25.64 -21.52 -30.62
C ARG A 836 -26.62 -22.61 -31.06
N SER A 837 -27.19 -23.31 -30.09
CA SER A 837 -28.24 -24.30 -30.38
C SER A 837 -29.56 -23.61 -30.72
N MET A 838 -30.42 -24.33 -31.44
CA MET A 838 -31.75 -23.86 -31.85
C MET A 838 -32.83 -24.28 -30.84
N TYR A 839 -32.48 -24.53 -29.57
CA TYR A 839 -33.45 -25.02 -28.59
C TYR A 839 -34.52 -23.96 -28.28
N GLN A 840 -35.79 -24.37 -28.34
CA GLN A 840 -36.92 -23.44 -28.43
C GLN A 840 -37.43 -22.94 -27.05
N ALA A 841 -36.82 -23.39 -25.95
CA ALA A 841 -37.22 -23.06 -24.58
C ALA A 841 -36.39 -21.93 -23.95
N SER A 842 -35.62 -21.18 -24.75
CA SER A 842 -34.83 -20.06 -24.22
C SER A 842 -35.71 -18.88 -23.84
N THR A 843 -35.94 -18.68 -22.55
CA THR A 843 -36.59 -17.48 -22.01
C THR A 843 -35.66 -16.26 -21.94
N ARG A 844 -34.40 -16.40 -22.42
CA ARG A 844 -33.36 -15.37 -22.36
C ARG A 844 -33.79 -14.10 -23.11
N GLY A 845 -33.89 -12.99 -22.38
CA GLY A 845 -34.35 -11.70 -22.91
C GLY A 845 -35.85 -11.43 -22.76
N SER A 846 -36.62 -12.38 -22.20
CA SER A 846 -38.03 -12.21 -21.85
C SER A 846 -38.22 -11.88 -20.36
N SER A 847 -39.43 -11.45 -19.98
CA SER A 847 -39.83 -11.28 -18.58
C SER A 847 -39.92 -12.61 -17.81
N GLN A 848 -39.91 -13.74 -18.50
CA GLN A 848 -39.97 -15.09 -17.93
C GLN A 848 -38.57 -15.71 -17.72
N HIS A 849 -37.50 -14.93 -17.89
CA HIS A 849 -36.14 -15.40 -17.63
C HIS A 849 -35.87 -15.49 -16.13
N TRP A 850 -35.18 -16.55 -15.68
CA TRP A 850 -34.82 -16.77 -14.27
C TRP A 850 -34.10 -15.58 -13.61
N SER A 851 -33.43 -14.74 -14.41
CA SER A 851 -32.76 -13.54 -13.89
C SER A 851 -33.74 -12.48 -13.38
N GLN A 852 -35.01 -12.52 -13.80
CA GLN A 852 -36.09 -11.70 -13.22
C GLN A 852 -36.56 -12.28 -11.89
N ASP A 853 -36.63 -13.61 -11.77
CA ASP A 853 -37.09 -14.29 -10.55
C ASP A 853 -36.16 -14.08 -9.36
N GLN A 854 -34.84 -13.89 -9.58
CA GLN A 854 -33.91 -13.55 -8.50
C GLN A 854 -34.05 -12.10 -8.00
N LEU A 855 -34.71 -11.21 -8.76
CA LEU A 855 -34.96 -9.82 -8.32
C LEU A 855 -36.12 -9.73 -7.32
N THR A 856 -37.05 -10.69 -7.37
CA THR A 856 -38.31 -10.66 -6.61
C THR A 856 -38.36 -11.68 -5.49
N ALA A 857 -37.53 -12.74 -5.54
CA ALA A 857 -37.49 -13.78 -4.53
C ALA A 857 -36.06 -14.29 -4.29
N SER A 858 -35.80 -14.78 -3.07
CA SER A 858 -34.46 -15.28 -2.70
C SER A 858 -33.99 -16.39 -3.62
N ILE A 859 -32.71 -16.43 -3.99
CA ILE A 859 -32.16 -17.52 -4.81
C ILE A 859 -31.98 -18.84 -4.04
N TYR A 860 -32.22 -18.83 -2.73
CA TYR A 860 -32.11 -20.00 -1.86
C TYR A 860 -33.49 -20.54 -1.47
N LEU A 861 -33.63 -21.86 -1.45
CA LEU A 861 -34.73 -22.55 -0.79
C LEU A 861 -34.43 -22.64 0.73
N GLY A 862 -35.51 -22.54 1.52
CA GLY A 862 -35.47 -22.53 3.00
C GLY A 862 -34.96 -23.82 3.62
#